data_AF-A0A2Z6SN30-F1
#
_entry.id   AF-A0A2Z6SN30-F1
#
_cell.length_a   1.000
_cell.length_b   1.000
_cell.length_c   1.000
_cell.angle_alpha   90.00
_cell.angle_beta   90.00
_cell.angle_gamma   90.00
#
_symmetry.space_group_name_H-M   'P 1'
#
loop_
_entity.id
_entity.type
_entity.pdbx_description
1 polymer ?
#
loop_
_entity_poly.entity_id
_entity_poly.type
_entity_poly.pdbx_seq_one_letter_code
_entity_poly.pdbx_strand_id
1 'polypeptide(L)'
;MDSFNICKKCNYVCDAIRFQQNFENWTSGNDNIDSFIQDTQLSAHHLFYEVLEWISYDRLYNIKYITEKKIYRANWFDRNISYWNNENQNWSRINQNMIVTLKNLNDPKNIALELMNEINKPYGITQNPVTKFYMVVLSDKCKKCNFICHAIHFQQNFENWTSGNDNIDSFIQDTQLSAHHFLYEVLEWISYDRLYNIKYITEKKIYRANWFDGNISYWNNENQNWSRINQNTQLSAHHFLYEVLEWISYDRLYNIKYITEKKIYRANWFDGNISYWNNENQNWSRINQNMIVTLKNLNDPKNITLELMNEINKSCGITQNPKTKIYIMVLYDECKKCNYACNAICFQQNFVNWTSNNEIIDKFIQDTQLLAHGKEFGLFKKVLEWIPYDRLYDIKYIAKGGFGKVYRANWIDGYIINNESGCWNRYRYKENMFVALKSLNNSKNVTLEFINEITLHNRGKINNSFIIGFYGITQDPVTKNYMMVLDYAEEGSLRNYLDKEYDKLNWDEKIDHMYDVTNGLEHIHENELIHRDLHIGNILKLKFNIAITDMGLSPEVLRGQNYTKAADVYSFGIIMYEIISGLPPYYDSGHDKNLAIKICKGLRPRFNIKVPQLIVYLIKRCLDANSLNRPIAREIKDTLHEWQSQLAKLHKWRYGLAELRAQIQEANIINNSSSNNSTPSSSLGSSYKTHSEAVYTSRLLNFNNLPEPKNSDDYYEQNDNIISAEFSESLQIDISQLNIN
;
A
#
# COMPACT_ATOMS: atom_id res chain seq x y z
N MET A 1 30.48 -8.77 -36.66
CA MET A 1 29.05 -9.06 -36.46
C MET A 1 28.71 -8.54 -35.08
N ASP A 2 27.98 -7.43 -35.07
CA ASP A 2 28.08 -6.38 -34.06
C ASP A 2 27.39 -6.71 -32.74
N SER A 3 28.15 -6.57 -31.66
CA SER A 3 27.70 -6.66 -30.26
C SER A 3 26.87 -5.46 -29.78
N PHE A 4 26.37 -4.63 -30.71
CA PHE A 4 25.73 -3.33 -30.40
C PHE A 4 24.19 -3.39 -30.25
N ASN A 5 23.55 -4.54 -30.50
CA ASN A 5 22.09 -4.65 -30.47
C ASN A 5 21.50 -5.18 -29.15
N ILE A 6 22.31 -5.54 -28.15
CA ILE A 6 21.82 -6.09 -26.88
C ILE A 6 21.84 -4.98 -25.82
N CYS A 7 20.70 -4.74 -25.17
CA CYS A 7 20.62 -3.79 -24.07
C CYS A 7 21.43 -4.27 -22.88
N LYS A 8 22.41 -3.49 -22.40
CA LYS A 8 23.23 -3.83 -21.21
C LYS A 8 22.38 -4.06 -19.95
N LYS A 9 21.24 -3.39 -19.84
CA LYS A 9 20.34 -3.48 -18.69
C LYS A 9 19.44 -4.73 -18.74
N CYS A 10 18.96 -5.08 -19.93
CA CYS A 10 17.99 -6.17 -20.10
C CYS A 10 18.62 -7.49 -20.55
N ASN A 11 19.85 -7.46 -21.06
CA ASN A 11 20.54 -8.60 -21.68
C ASN A 11 19.81 -9.23 -22.88
N TYR A 12 18.94 -8.45 -23.55
CA TYR A 12 18.31 -8.77 -24.83
C TYR A 12 17.95 -7.48 -25.61
N VAL A 13 17.43 -7.62 -26.84
CA VAL A 13 16.93 -6.50 -27.65
C VAL A 13 15.62 -5.97 -27.05
N CYS A 14 15.70 -4.90 -26.25
CA CYS A 14 14.56 -4.29 -25.58
C CYS A 14 14.01 -3.07 -26.35
N ASP A 15 12.86 -2.54 -25.94
CA ASP A 15 12.18 -1.44 -26.64
C ASP A 15 13.04 -0.16 -26.73
N ALA A 16 13.85 0.13 -25.71
CA ALA A 16 14.80 1.25 -25.72
C ALA A 16 15.84 1.15 -26.86
N ILE A 17 16.32 -0.06 -27.16
CA ILE A 17 17.26 -0.28 -28.28
C ILE A 17 16.54 -0.09 -29.62
N ARG A 18 15.28 -0.53 -29.72
CA ARG A 18 14.47 -0.35 -30.93
C ARG A 18 14.15 1.12 -31.21
N PHE A 19 13.88 1.90 -30.16
CA PHE A 19 13.75 3.35 -30.29
C PHE A 19 15.05 4.01 -30.72
N GLN A 20 16.18 3.64 -30.09
CA GLN A 20 17.51 4.18 -30.42
C GLN A 20 17.87 3.99 -31.90
N GLN A 21 17.53 2.83 -32.47
CA GLN A 21 17.73 2.54 -33.90
C GLN A 21 16.90 3.44 -34.84
N ASN A 22 15.88 4.12 -34.32
CA ASN A 22 14.97 4.96 -35.09
C ASN A 22 15.20 6.47 -34.88
N PHE A 23 16.21 6.88 -34.09
CA PHE A 23 16.46 8.31 -33.79
C PHE A 23 16.89 9.10 -35.03
N GLU A 24 17.53 8.47 -36.00
CA GLU A 24 17.93 9.14 -37.26
C GLU A 24 16.75 9.38 -38.21
N ASN A 25 15.59 8.74 -37.97
CA ASN A 25 14.45 8.80 -38.87
C ASN A 25 13.49 9.96 -38.59
N TRP A 26 13.72 10.75 -37.54
CA TRP A 26 12.93 11.94 -37.23
C TRP A 26 13.77 13.00 -36.50
N THR A 27 13.42 14.26 -36.68
CA THR A 27 13.94 15.38 -35.87
C THR A 27 12.87 16.45 -35.78
N SER A 28 12.79 17.14 -34.65
CA SER A 28 11.95 18.32 -34.46
C SER A 28 12.60 19.61 -34.97
N GLY A 29 13.89 19.56 -35.32
CA GLY A 29 14.72 20.75 -35.59
C GLY A 29 15.10 21.54 -34.33
N ASN A 30 14.88 20.98 -33.13
CA ASN A 30 15.27 21.57 -31.85
C ASN A 30 15.90 20.51 -30.93
N ASP A 31 17.19 20.68 -30.62
CA ASP A 31 17.97 19.72 -29.85
C ASP A 31 17.39 19.43 -28.45
N ASN A 32 16.75 20.41 -27.80
CA ASN A 32 16.16 20.19 -26.47
C ASN A 32 14.92 19.30 -26.55
N ILE A 33 14.10 19.47 -27.59
CA ILE A 33 12.91 18.63 -27.82
C ILE A 33 13.32 17.23 -28.24
N ASP A 34 14.30 17.13 -29.16
CA ASP A 34 14.82 15.85 -29.63
C ASP A 34 15.42 15.06 -28.47
N SER A 35 16.31 15.67 -27.68
CA SER A 35 16.90 15.05 -26.49
C SER A 35 15.83 14.61 -25.51
N PHE A 36 14.83 15.46 -25.22
CA PHE A 36 13.80 15.13 -24.26
C PHE A 36 12.93 13.94 -24.69
N ILE A 37 12.48 13.92 -25.95
CA ILE A 37 11.72 12.77 -26.48
C ILE A 37 12.59 11.50 -26.45
N GLN A 38 13.85 11.60 -26.90
CA GLN A 38 14.78 10.47 -26.90
C GLN A 38 15.05 9.93 -25.49
N ASP A 39 15.20 10.80 -24.49
CA ASP A 39 15.38 10.39 -23.08
C ASP A 39 14.18 9.60 -22.54
N THR A 40 12.96 10.02 -22.90
CA THR A 40 11.75 9.23 -22.55
C THR A 40 11.73 7.87 -23.24
N GLN A 41 12.18 7.80 -24.49
CA GLN A 41 12.24 6.57 -25.29
C GLN A 41 13.33 5.60 -24.80
N LEU A 42 14.52 6.10 -24.45
CA LEU A 42 15.62 5.30 -23.91
C LEU A 42 15.31 4.73 -22.52
N SER A 43 14.43 5.38 -21.77
CA SER A 43 13.97 4.91 -20.46
C SER A 43 12.98 3.75 -20.56
N ALA A 44 12.38 3.52 -21.73
CA ALA A 44 11.31 2.55 -21.95
C ALA A 44 11.86 1.19 -22.43
N HIS A 45 12.37 0.38 -21.50
CA HIS A 45 12.94 -0.93 -21.81
C HIS A 45 11.91 -2.01 -22.16
N HIS A 46 10.78 -2.01 -21.46
CA HIS A 46 9.64 -2.90 -21.70
C HIS A 46 8.42 -1.98 -21.62
N LEU A 47 7.66 -1.82 -22.70
CA LEU A 47 6.54 -0.86 -22.75
C LEU A 47 5.48 -1.12 -21.66
N PHE A 48 5.73 -0.52 -20.50
CA PHE A 48 4.83 -0.28 -19.38
C PHE A 48 4.75 1.22 -19.04
N TYR A 49 5.55 2.06 -19.74
CA TYR A 49 5.60 3.51 -19.59
C TYR A 49 5.01 4.22 -20.81
N GLU A 50 4.47 5.41 -20.57
CA GLU A 50 3.95 6.30 -21.62
C GLU A 50 5.13 7.00 -22.28
N VAL A 51 5.49 6.52 -23.47
CA VAL A 51 6.61 7.06 -24.25
C VAL A 51 6.12 8.24 -25.08
N LEU A 52 6.88 9.33 -25.09
CA LEU A 52 6.59 10.45 -25.98
C LEU A 52 7.12 10.16 -27.37
N GLU A 53 6.38 10.61 -28.39
CA GLU A 53 6.84 10.56 -29.77
C GLU A 53 6.83 11.93 -30.44
N TRP A 54 7.68 12.10 -31.45
CA TRP A 54 7.53 13.19 -32.39
C TRP A 54 6.37 12.89 -33.33
N ILE A 55 5.36 13.75 -33.31
CA ILE A 55 4.16 13.61 -34.13
C ILE A 55 4.28 14.60 -35.28
N SER A 56 4.35 14.09 -36.50
CA SER A 56 4.38 14.94 -37.68
C SER A 56 3.04 15.67 -37.84
N TYR A 57 3.07 16.99 -38.05
CA TYR A 57 1.87 17.83 -38.00
C TYR A 57 0.85 17.49 -39.09
N ASP A 58 1.28 16.97 -40.24
CA ASP A 58 0.41 16.48 -41.33
C ASP A 58 -0.45 15.28 -40.94
N ARG A 59 -0.13 14.62 -39.81
CA ARG A 59 -0.89 13.51 -39.23
C ARG A 59 -2.04 13.97 -38.33
N LEU A 60 -2.18 15.29 -38.14
CA LEU A 60 -3.25 15.95 -37.41
C LEU A 60 -4.18 16.65 -38.40
N TYR A 61 -5.48 16.37 -38.32
CA TYR A 61 -6.49 16.96 -39.22
C TYR A 61 -7.74 17.40 -38.46
N ASN A 62 -8.64 18.14 -39.11
CA ASN A 62 -9.79 18.80 -38.48
C ASN A 62 -9.39 19.65 -37.26
N ILE A 63 -8.25 20.36 -37.38
CA ILE A 63 -7.72 21.20 -36.30
C ILE A 63 -8.68 22.37 -36.08
N LYS A 64 -9.33 22.39 -34.93
CA LYS A 64 -10.27 23.43 -34.51
C LYS A 64 -9.70 24.21 -33.34
N TYR A 65 -9.79 25.52 -33.41
CA TYR A 65 -9.46 26.39 -32.30
C TYR A 65 -10.51 26.22 -31.18
N ILE A 66 -10.06 26.04 -29.94
CA ILE A 66 -10.93 25.93 -28.78
C ILE A 66 -10.97 27.26 -28.01
N THR A 67 -9.81 27.85 -27.73
CA THR A 67 -9.69 28.90 -26.70
C THR A 67 -8.62 29.98 -26.93
N GLU A 68 -8.80 31.15 -26.30
CA GLU A 68 -7.89 32.33 -26.31
C GLU A 68 -6.46 32.03 -25.83
N LYS A 69 -6.25 30.96 -25.06
CA LYS A 69 -4.93 30.46 -24.65
C LYS A 69 -4.21 29.63 -25.74
N LYS A 70 -4.62 29.74 -27.02
CA LYS A 70 -4.04 29.03 -28.17
C LYS A 70 -4.07 27.50 -28.02
N ILE A 71 -5.19 26.95 -27.57
CA ILE A 71 -5.44 25.50 -27.50
C ILE A 71 -6.29 25.08 -28.71
N TYR A 72 -5.92 23.96 -29.32
CA TYR A 72 -6.60 23.41 -30.50
C TYR A 72 -7.06 21.97 -30.24
N ARG A 73 -8.14 21.55 -30.89
CA ARG A 73 -8.61 20.16 -30.93
C ARG A 73 -8.29 19.59 -32.30
N ALA A 74 -7.73 18.40 -32.37
CA ALA A 74 -7.41 17.75 -33.64
C ALA A 74 -7.77 16.26 -33.62
N ASN A 75 -8.01 15.70 -34.80
CA ASN A 75 -8.04 14.26 -34.99
C ASN A 75 -6.63 13.79 -35.33
N TRP A 76 -6.17 12.71 -34.69
CA TRP A 76 -4.85 12.14 -34.92
C TRP A 76 -4.93 10.81 -35.67
N PHE A 77 -4.22 10.71 -36.80
CA PHE A 77 -4.31 9.58 -37.72
C PHE A 77 -3.55 8.34 -37.25
N ASP A 78 -2.33 8.51 -36.74
CA ASP A 78 -1.40 7.40 -36.57
C ASP A 78 -1.71 6.51 -35.36
N ARG A 79 -2.52 6.98 -34.39
CA ARG A 79 -2.85 6.28 -33.13
C ARG A 79 -1.62 6.15 -32.20
N ASN A 80 -1.85 5.87 -30.92
CA ASN A 80 -0.76 5.84 -29.94
C ASN A 80 0.10 4.55 -30.03
N ILE A 81 1.41 4.67 -29.84
CA ILE A 81 2.34 3.53 -29.77
C ILE A 81 1.91 2.57 -28.66
N SER A 82 1.89 1.27 -28.94
CA SER A 82 1.48 0.23 -28.00
C SER A 82 2.56 -0.79 -27.70
N TYR A 83 3.05 -1.51 -28.72
CA TYR A 83 4.07 -2.54 -28.57
C TYR A 83 4.80 -2.75 -29.90
N TRP A 84 6.01 -3.29 -29.85
CA TRP A 84 6.75 -3.63 -31.06
C TRP A 84 6.26 -4.94 -31.67
N ASN A 85 5.93 -4.95 -32.95
CA ASN A 85 5.56 -6.15 -33.67
C ASN A 85 6.78 -6.72 -34.43
N ASN A 86 7.21 -7.91 -34.03
CA ASN A 86 8.36 -8.60 -34.61
C ASN A 86 8.10 -9.14 -36.04
N GLU A 87 6.84 -9.35 -36.43
CA GLU A 87 6.50 -9.90 -37.76
C GLU A 87 6.67 -8.83 -38.85
N ASN A 88 6.27 -7.59 -38.56
CA ASN A 88 6.37 -6.48 -39.51
C ASN A 88 7.52 -5.51 -39.20
N GLN A 89 8.31 -5.78 -38.15
CA GLN A 89 9.43 -4.95 -37.69
C GLN A 89 9.02 -3.48 -37.53
N ASN A 90 7.85 -3.24 -36.91
CA ASN A 90 7.32 -1.89 -36.71
C ASN A 90 6.48 -1.78 -35.43
N TRP A 91 6.28 -0.54 -34.95
CA TRP A 91 5.44 -0.26 -33.80
C TRP A 91 3.96 -0.49 -34.12
N SER A 92 3.31 -1.36 -33.34
CA SER A 92 1.86 -1.51 -33.34
C SER A 92 1.20 -0.35 -32.60
N ARG A 93 0.11 0.16 -33.15
CA ARG A 93 -0.58 1.36 -32.64
C ARG A 93 -2.05 1.06 -32.30
N ILE A 94 -2.53 1.58 -31.15
CA ILE A 94 -3.87 1.29 -30.59
C ILE A 94 -4.73 2.56 -30.47
N ASN A 95 -6.05 2.38 -30.44
CA ASN A 95 -7.14 3.39 -30.42
C ASN A 95 -7.40 4.05 -31.79
N GLN A 96 -8.53 3.71 -32.43
CA GLN A 96 -8.92 4.32 -33.71
C GLN A 96 -9.55 5.69 -33.50
N ASN A 97 -9.28 6.65 -34.39
CA ASN A 97 -9.89 7.99 -34.42
C ASN A 97 -9.74 8.80 -33.13
N MET A 98 -8.51 8.84 -32.59
CA MET A 98 -8.22 9.61 -31.38
C MET A 98 -8.40 11.10 -31.60
N ILE A 99 -9.19 11.71 -30.73
CA ILE A 99 -9.30 13.15 -30.60
C ILE A 99 -8.26 13.58 -29.58
N VAL A 100 -7.41 14.53 -29.96
CA VAL A 100 -6.33 15.05 -29.12
C VAL A 100 -6.44 16.57 -28.95
N THR A 101 -5.88 17.05 -27.85
CA THR A 101 -5.76 18.48 -27.57
C THR A 101 -4.32 18.91 -27.88
N LEU A 102 -4.16 19.97 -28.67
CA LEU A 102 -2.88 20.58 -28.99
C LEU A 102 -2.72 21.85 -28.16
N LYS A 103 -1.63 21.96 -27.40
CA LYS A 103 -1.32 23.12 -26.58
C LYS A 103 0.06 23.65 -26.95
N ASN A 104 0.17 24.96 -27.26
CA ASN A 104 1.46 25.58 -27.56
C ASN A 104 2.42 25.44 -26.37
N LEU A 105 3.67 25.10 -26.67
CA LEU A 105 4.79 25.15 -25.74
C LEU A 105 5.31 26.59 -25.66
N ASN A 106 5.50 27.10 -24.44
CA ASN A 106 5.93 28.49 -24.23
C ASN A 106 7.46 28.64 -24.34
N ASP A 107 8.21 27.68 -23.79
CA ASP A 107 9.66 27.61 -23.87
C ASP A 107 10.14 26.16 -24.10
N PRO A 108 10.58 25.83 -25.34
CA PRO A 108 11.15 24.52 -25.67
C PRO A 108 12.31 24.06 -24.78
N LYS A 109 13.02 24.98 -24.09
CA LYS A 109 14.11 24.62 -23.18
C LYS A 109 13.63 24.06 -21.84
N ASN A 110 12.39 24.37 -21.43
CA ASN A 110 11.82 23.98 -20.14
C ASN A 110 10.68 22.97 -20.30
N ILE A 111 10.72 22.15 -21.36
CA ILE A 111 9.65 21.23 -21.74
C ILE A 111 9.26 20.24 -20.63
N ALA A 112 10.24 19.80 -19.82
CA ALA A 112 10.01 18.91 -18.68
C ALA A 112 9.12 19.57 -17.61
N LEU A 113 9.32 20.85 -17.34
CA LEU A 113 8.53 21.62 -16.37
C LEU A 113 7.12 21.89 -16.91
N GLU A 114 7.01 22.22 -18.19
CA GLU A 114 5.71 22.43 -18.84
C GLU A 114 4.86 21.16 -18.79
N LEU A 115 5.43 20.00 -19.15
CA LEU A 115 4.75 18.70 -19.08
C LEU A 115 4.48 18.19 -17.66
N MET A 116 5.26 18.64 -16.66
CA MET A 116 5.00 18.30 -15.26
C MET A 116 3.71 18.95 -14.75
N ASN A 117 3.39 20.14 -15.25
CA ASN A 117 2.20 20.91 -14.88
C ASN A 117 0.96 20.51 -15.69
N GLU A 118 1.09 19.68 -16.73
CA GLU A 118 -0.07 19.19 -17.48
C GLU A 118 -0.80 18.08 -16.72
N ILE A 119 -2.11 18.26 -16.55
CA ILE A 119 -2.98 17.25 -15.95
C ILE A 119 -3.34 16.13 -16.94
N ASN A 120 -3.40 16.47 -18.23
CA ASN A 120 -3.65 15.53 -19.31
C ASN A 120 -2.40 14.73 -19.61
N LYS A 121 -2.60 13.45 -19.94
CA LYS A 121 -1.50 12.58 -20.36
C LYS A 121 -0.96 13.03 -21.73
N PRO A 122 0.35 13.28 -21.88
CA PRO A 122 0.96 13.64 -23.16
C PRO A 122 1.24 12.41 -24.02
N TYR A 123 0.98 12.50 -25.32
CA TYR A 123 1.36 11.49 -26.32
C TYR A 123 2.66 11.86 -27.05
N GLY A 124 2.89 13.13 -27.26
CA GLY A 124 4.00 13.57 -28.07
C GLY A 124 4.03 15.07 -28.30
N ILE A 125 4.93 15.49 -29.16
CA ILE A 125 5.13 16.90 -29.53
C ILE A 125 5.09 17.00 -31.05
N THR A 126 4.51 18.10 -31.55
CA THR A 126 4.45 18.44 -32.97
C THR A 126 4.91 19.88 -33.17
N GLN A 127 5.26 20.26 -34.39
CA GLN A 127 5.47 21.67 -34.75
C GLN A 127 4.50 22.10 -35.85
N ASN A 128 3.83 23.22 -35.65
CA ASN A 128 3.02 23.81 -36.71
C ASN A 128 3.94 24.34 -37.82
N PRO A 129 3.80 23.88 -39.08
CA PRO A 129 4.75 24.21 -40.15
C PRO A 129 4.68 25.68 -40.58
N VAL A 130 3.56 26.36 -40.33
CA VAL A 130 3.31 27.77 -40.70
C VAL A 130 3.80 28.70 -39.61
N THR A 131 3.38 28.49 -38.36
CA THR A 131 3.72 29.39 -37.24
C THR A 131 5.06 29.06 -36.59
N LYS A 132 5.61 27.87 -36.86
CA LYS A 132 6.81 27.30 -36.24
C LYS A 132 6.70 27.07 -34.73
N PHE A 133 5.52 27.25 -34.14
CA PHE A 133 5.29 26.94 -32.73
C PHE A 133 5.28 25.42 -32.51
N TYR A 134 6.00 24.99 -31.48
CA TYR A 134 5.90 23.63 -30.96
C TYR A 134 4.65 23.50 -30.10
N MET A 135 3.99 22.36 -30.19
CA MET A 135 2.75 22.05 -29.48
C MET A 135 2.84 20.67 -28.85
N VAL A 136 2.41 20.54 -27.60
CA VAL A 136 2.19 19.23 -26.98
C VAL A 136 0.88 18.64 -27.48
N VAL A 137 0.91 17.37 -27.82
CA VAL A 137 -0.27 16.55 -28.15
C VAL A 137 -0.72 15.81 -26.89
N LEU A 138 -1.87 16.23 -26.34
CA LEU A 138 -2.43 15.76 -25.07
C LEU A 138 -3.64 14.85 -25.32
N SER A 139 -3.77 13.81 -24.50
CA SER A 139 -4.95 12.96 -24.42
C SER A 139 -6.09 13.64 -23.66
N ASP A 140 -7.31 13.13 -23.81
CA ASP A 140 -8.44 13.47 -22.95
C ASP A 140 -8.37 12.79 -21.56
N LYS A 141 -7.36 11.95 -21.32
CA LYS A 141 -7.19 11.21 -20.06
C LYS A 141 -6.27 11.96 -19.10
N CYS A 142 -6.56 11.83 -17.80
CA CYS A 142 -5.71 12.41 -16.76
C CYS A 142 -4.47 11.53 -16.58
N LYS A 143 -3.28 12.16 -16.47
CA LYS A 143 -2.01 11.48 -16.16
C LYS A 143 -2.07 10.67 -14.87
N LYS A 144 -2.73 11.20 -13.84
CA LYS A 144 -2.86 10.56 -12.52
C LYS A 144 -3.89 9.42 -12.51
N CYS A 145 -5.01 9.61 -13.21
CA CYS A 145 -6.14 8.66 -13.14
C CYS A 145 -6.13 7.64 -14.26
N ASN A 146 -5.49 7.93 -15.40
CA ASN A 146 -5.55 7.16 -16.65
C ASN A 146 -6.97 7.03 -17.27
N PHE A 147 -7.90 7.89 -16.85
CA PHE A 147 -9.24 8.08 -17.41
C PHE A 147 -9.66 9.55 -17.29
N ILE A 148 -10.81 9.91 -17.86
CA ILE A 148 -11.37 11.27 -17.78
C ILE A 148 -11.90 11.51 -16.36
N CYS A 149 -11.39 12.52 -15.67
CA CYS A 149 -11.71 12.78 -14.25
C CYS A 149 -12.29 14.19 -14.06
N HIS A 150 -12.84 14.50 -12.87
CA HIS A 150 -13.47 15.79 -12.60
C HIS A 150 -12.56 16.99 -12.88
N ALA A 151 -11.27 16.90 -12.53
CA ALA A 151 -10.30 17.95 -12.79
C ALA A 151 -10.14 18.28 -14.29
N ILE A 152 -10.31 17.30 -15.19
CA ILE A 152 -10.31 17.55 -16.64
C ILE A 152 -11.56 18.33 -17.06
N HIS A 153 -12.73 17.95 -16.54
CA HIS A 153 -13.97 18.67 -16.81
C HIS A 153 -13.94 20.11 -16.29
N PHE A 154 -13.32 20.34 -15.12
CA PHE A 154 -13.10 21.69 -14.63
C PHE A 154 -12.15 22.49 -15.51
N GLN A 155 -11.00 21.91 -15.89
CA GLN A 155 -10.02 22.59 -16.73
C GLN A 155 -10.63 23.04 -18.07
N GLN A 156 -11.52 22.23 -18.65
CA GLN A 156 -12.26 22.56 -19.87
C GLN A 156 -13.24 23.74 -19.69
N ASN A 157 -13.61 24.07 -18.45
CA ASN A 157 -14.59 25.09 -18.10
C ASN A 157 -13.97 26.39 -17.55
N PHE A 158 -12.63 26.49 -17.43
CA PHE A 158 -11.95 27.66 -16.83
C PHE A 158 -12.15 28.97 -17.58
N GLU A 159 -12.52 28.93 -18.85
CA GLU A 159 -12.77 30.14 -19.65
C GLU A 159 -14.23 30.60 -19.61
N ASN A 160 -15.12 29.78 -19.04
CA ASN A 160 -16.54 30.10 -18.97
C ASN A 160 -16.89 30.98 -17.75
N TRP A 161 -15.91 31.28 -16.89
CA TRP A 161 -16.07 32.18 -15.76
C TRP A 161 -14.74 32.88 -15.44
N THR A 162 -14.82 34.08 -14.86
CA THR A 162 -13.68 34.79 -14.27
C THR A 162 -14.21 35.67 -13.14
N SER A 163 -13.41 35.85 -12.09
CA SER A 163 -13.67 36.85 -11.04
C SER A 163 -13.26 38.27 -11.43
N GLY A 164 -12.51 38.43 -12.53
CA GLY A 164 -11.81 39.66 -12.87
C GLY A 164 -10.53 39.90 -12.05
N ASN A 165 -10.09 38.91 -11.25
CA ASN A 165 -8.84 38.94 -10.49
C ASN A 165 -8.06 37.64 -10.69
N ASP A 166 -6.93 37.72 -11.38
CA ASP A 166 -6.10 36.57 -11.73
C ASP A 166 -5.66 35.72 -10.53
N ASN A 167 -5.42 36.33 -9.36
CA ASN A 167 -5.01 35.59 -8.17
C ASN A 167 -6.17 34.77 -7.58
N ILE A 168 -7.38 35.31 -7.61
CA ILE A 168 -8.59 34.60 -7.15
C ILE A 168 -8.94 33.48 -8.13
N ASP A 169 -8.85 33.77 -9.43
CA ASP A 169 -9.08 32.79 -10.48
C ASP A 169 -8.09 31.63 -10.36
N SER A 170 -6.80 31.92 -10.18
CA SER A 170 -5.76 30.90 -9.98
C SER A 170 -6.07 30.04 -8.74
N PHE A 171 -6.40 30.67 -7.61
CA PHE A 171 -6.69 29.93 -6.38
C PHE A 171 -7.86 28.96 -6.54
N ILE A 172 -8.96 29.41 -7.16
CA ILE A 172 -10.13 28.57 -7.41
C ILE A 172 -9.77 27.45 -8.40
N GLN A 173 -9.08 27.78 -9.49
CA GLN A 173 -8.62 26.79 -10.49
C GLN A 173 -7.71 25.72 -9.87
N ASP A 174 -6.82 26.08 -8.95
CA ASP A 174 -5.93 25.13 -8.26
C ASP A 174 -6.72 24.12 -7.42
N THR A 175 -7.77 24.58 -6.71
CA THR A 175 -8.66 23.66 -5.98
C THR A 175 -9.42 22.73 -6.92
N GLN A 176 -9.85 23.24 -8.08
CA GLN A 176 -10.57 22.48 -9.10
C GLN A 176 -9.66 21.44 -9.80
N LEU A 177 -8.40 21.78 -10.11
CA LEU A 177 -7.43 20.85 -10.70
C LEU A 177 -7.00 19.73 -9.74
N SER A 178 -7.07 19.98 -8.43
CA SER A 178 -6.75 18.99 -7.41
C SER A 178 -7.84 17.91 -7.23
N ALA A 179 -9.06 18.17 -7.73
CA ALA A 179 -10.23 17.33 -7.52
C ALA A 179 -10.46 16.32 -8.64
N HIS A 180 -9.86 15.13 -8.50
CA HIS A 180 -9.96 14.08 -9.51
C HIS A 180 -11.25 13.24 -9.43
N HIS A 181 -11.65 12.82 -8.22
CA HIS A 181 -12.80 11.91 -8.03
C HIS A 181 -13.89 12.49 -7.13
N PHE A 182 -13.50 13.31 -6.15
CA PHE A 182 -14.38 13.85 -5.13
C PHE A 182 -14.34 15.38 -5.14
N LEU A 183 -15.47 16.02 -4.80
CA LEU A 183 -15.66 17.48 -4.89
C LEU A 183 -15.69 18.17 -3.52
N TYR A 184 -15.30 17.49 -2.44
CA TYR A 184 -15.52 17.95 -1.06
C TYR A 184 -14.85 19.29 -0.70
N GLU A 185 -13.78 19.67 -1.39
CA GLU A 185 -13.00 20.89 -1.11
C GLU A 185 -12.86 21.79 -2.36
N VAL A 186 -13.68 21.56 -3.38
CA VAL A 186 -13.61 22.34 -4.62
C VAL A 186 -14.32 23.68 -4.46
N LEU A 187 -13.61 24.76 -4.77
CA LEU A 187 -14.21 26.07 -4.83
C LEU A 187 -14.84 26.32 -6.22
N GLU A 188 -15.92 27.09 -6.24
CA GLU A 188 -16.57 27.58 -7.46
C GLU A 188 -16.73 29.09 -7.36
N TRP A 189 -16.50 29.79 -8.48
CA TRP A 189 -16.82 31.20 -8.59
C TRP A 189 -18.33 31.41 -8.76
N ILE A 190 -18.92 32.21 -7.88
CA ILE A 190 -20.34 32.55 -7.91
C ILE A 190 -20.47 34.02 -8.25
N SER A 191 -21.02 34.32 -9.42
CA SER A 191 -21.29 35.71 -9.82
C SER A 191 -22.40 36.31 -8.97
N TYR A 192 -22.28 37.59 -8.61
CA TYR A 192 -23.19 38.26 -7.68
C TYR A 192 -24.65 38.27 -8.17
N ASP A 193 -24.88 38.32 -9.48
CA ASP A 193 -26.22 38.24 -10.09
C ASP A 193 -26.92 36.89 -9.90
N ARG A 194 -26.18 35.85 -9.50
CA ARG A 194 -26.72 34.53 -9.13
C ARG A 194 -27.20 34.46 -7.68
N LEU A 195 -27.04 35.56 -6.93
CA LEU A 195 -27.46 35.69 -5.54
C LEU A 195 -28.72 36.55 -5.43
N TYR A 196 -29.70 36.10 -4.65
CA TYR A 196 -30.94 36.83 -4.37
C TYR A 196 -31.28 36.84 -2.88
N ASN A 197 -32.29 37.60 -2.45
CA ASN A 197 -32.65 37.74 -1.03
C ASN A 197 -31.46 38.14 -0.12
N ILE A 198 -30.59 39.01 -0.62
CA ILE A 198 -29.38 39.44 0.08
C ILE A 198 -29.76 40.28 1.30
N LYS A 199 -29.40 39.83 2.50
CA LYS A 199 -29.72 40.49 3.77
C LYS A 199 -28.45 40.69 4.59
N TYR A 200 -28.32 41.89 5.13
CA TYR A 200 -27.25 42.24 6.05
C TYR A 200 -27.43 41.55 7.41
N ILE A 201 -26.35 41.02 7.99
CA ILE A 201 -26.40 40.27 9.25
C ILE A 201 -25.76 41.04 10.41
N THR A 202 -24.58 41.66 10.24
CA THR A 202 -23.89 42.38 11.34
C THR A 202 -22.99 43.53 10.86
N GLU A 203 -22.60 44.43 11.79
CA GLU A 203 -21.71 45.59 11.63
C GLU A 203 -20.37 45.31 10.92
N LYS A 204 -19.94 44.04 10.82
CA LYS A 204 -18.72 43.62 10.11
C LYS A 204 -18.92 43.39 8.59
N LYS A 205 -19.97 43.93 7.97
CA LYS A 205 -20.28 43.79 6.53
C LYS A 205 -20.51 42.33 6.08
N ILE A 206 -21.15 41.51 6.92
CA ILE A 206 -21.51 40.13 6.57
C ILE A 206 -22.93 40.11 5.99
N TYR A 207 -23.11 39.42 4.87
CA TYR A 207 -24.38 39.29 4.15
C TYR A 207 -24.76 37.81 4.02
N ARG A 208 -26.06 37.50 4.12
CA ARG A 208 -26.65 36.22 3.70
C ARG A 208 -27.35 36.43 2.36
N ALA A 209 -27.38 35.43 1.51
CA ALA A 209 -28.10 35.47 0.24
C ALA A 209 -28.83 34.13 0.03
N ASN A 210 -29.47 33.94 -1.10
CA ASN A 210 -29.89 32.65 -1.64
C ASN A 210 -29.16 32.46 -2.97
N TRP A 211 -28.79 31.22 -3.34
CA TRP A 211 -28.13 30.93 -4.61
C TRP A 211 -29.05 30.15 -5.53
N PHE A 212 -29.24 30.65 -6.76
CA PHE A 212 -30.09 29.99 -7.76
C PHE A 212 -29.58 28.60 -8.14
N ASP A 213 -28.29 28.49 -8.43
CA ASP A 213 -27.75 27.31 -9.10
C ASP A 213 -27.51 26.14 -8.13
N GLY A 214 -27.15 26.42 -6.87
CA GLY A 214 -26.80 25.39 -5.88
C GLY A 214 -25.44 24.72 -6.13
N ASN A 215 -25.03 23.82 -5.22
CA ASN A 215 -23.68 23.25 -5.20
C ASN A 215 -23.46 22.23 -6.34
N ILE A 216 -22.26 22.21 -6.92
CA ILE A 216 -21.83 21.15 -7.84
C ILE A 216 -21.78 19.80 -7.11
N SER A 217 -22.28 18.74 -7.76
CA SER A 217 -22.34 17.38 -7.18
C SER A 217 -21.53 16.34 -7.96
N TYR A 218 -21.80 16.17 -9.26
CA TYR A 218 -21.09 15.26 -10.15
C TYR A 218 -21.22 15.70 -11.61
N TRP A 219 -20.32 15.24 -12.46
CA TRP A 219 -20.39 15.47 -13.90
C TRP A 219 -21.39 14.51 -14.55
N ASN A 220 -22.37 15.03 -15.28
CA ASN A 220 -23.33 14.22 -16.02
C ASN A 220 -22.91 14.09 -17.49
N ASN A 221 -22.62 12.86 -17.90
CA ASN A 221 -22.15 12.54 -19.25
C ASN A 221 -23.24 12.65 -20.33
N GLU A 222 -24.53 12.57 -19.97
CA GLU A 222 -25.63 12.66 -20.95
C GLU A 222 -25.86 14.09 -21.42
N ASN A 223 -25.81 15.06 -20.49
CA ASN A 223 -26.02 16.48 -20.80
C ASN A 223 -24.71 17.27 -20.91
N GLN A 224 -23.56 16.63 -20.70
CA GLN A 224 -22.23 17.25 -20.74
C GLN A 224 -22.15 18.49 -19.84
N ASN A 225 -22.71 18.40 -18.62
CA ASN A 225 -22.73 19.50 -17.66
C ASN A 225 -22.67 19.01 -16.20
N TRP A 226 -22.36 19.93 -15.29
CA TRP A 226 -22.34 19.67 -13.86
C TRP A 226 -23.76 19.56 -13.29
N SER A 227 -24.06 18.44 -12.63
CA SER A 227 -25.30 18.27 -11.87
C SER A 227 -25.19 19.05 -10.56
N ARG A 228 -26.28 19.74 -10.18
CA ARG A 228 -26.31 20.58 -8.98
C ARG A 228 -27.33 20.08 -7.96
N ILE A 229 -27.00 20.23 -6.69
CA ILE A 229 -27.86 19.92 -5.55
C ILE A 229 -28.18 21.21 -4.78
N ASN A 230 -29.28 21.20 -4.01
CA ASN A 230 -29.71 22.35 -3.19
C ASN A 230 -30.05 23.62 -4.01
N GLN A 231 -30.61 23.47 -5.20
CA GLN A 231 -31.12 24.60 -6.00
C GLN A 231 -32.17 25.39 -5.22
N ASN A 232 -32.14 26.73 -5.34
CA ASN A 232 -33.05 27.66 -4.65
C ASN A 232 -32.99 27.64 -3.11
N THR A 233 -31.85 27.23 -2.52
CA THR A 233 -31.66 27.26 -1.06
C THR A 233 -31.02 28.56 -0.56
N GLN A 234 -31.23 28.87 0.72
CA GLN A 234 -30.67 30.05 1.39
C GLN A 234 -29.18 29.81 1.70
N LEU A 235 -28.28 30.67 1.18
CA LEU A 235 -26.93 30.88 1.71
C LEU A 235 -27.03 31.58 3.08
N SER A 236 -27.57 30.87 4.06
CA SER A 236 -26.88 30.81 5.35
C SER A 236 -25.71 29.87 5.16
N ALA A 237 -24.54 30.20 5.71
CA ALA A 237 -23.38 29.31 5.79
C ALA A 237 -23.85 27.86 5.94
N HIS A 238 -23.81 27.11 4.85
CA HIS A 238 -24.23 25.73 4.80
C HIS A 238 -22.99 24.90 4.53
N HIS A 239 -23.02 23.70 5.09
CA HIS A 239 -22.16 22.59 4.69
C HIS A 239 -20.80 22.44 5.39
N PHE A 240 -20.66 22.96 6.61
CA PHE A 240 -19.81 22.35 7.65
C PHE A 240 -20.46 22.61 9.00
N LEU A 241 -20.98 21.56 9.66
CA LEU A 241 -21.70 21.67 10.94
C LEU A 241 -20.77 21.90 12.15
N TYR A 242 -19.50 22.24 11.90
CA TYR A 242 -18.49 22.53 12.91
C TYR A 242 -18.62 23.95 13.48
N GLU A 243 -19.42 24.82 12.85
CA GLU A 243 -19.55 26.25 13.23
C GLU A 243 -20.94 26.62 13.84
N VAL A 244 -21.83 25.64 14.04
CA VAL A 244 -23.15 25.88 14.65
C VAL A 244 -23.12 25.53 16.14
N LEU A 245 -23.29 26.52 17.00
CA LEU A 245 -23.48 26.32 18.44
C LEU A 245 -24.86 25.74 18.73
N GLU A 246 -24.92 24.47 19.13
CA GLU A 246 -26.14 23.80 19.59
C GLU A 246 -26.51 24.20 21.04
N TRP A 247 -27.80 24.33 21.35
CA TRP A 247 -28.24 24.31 22.75
C TRP A 247 -28.32 22.87 23.25
N ILE A 248 -27.43 22.50 24.17
CA ILE A 248 -27.36 21.14 24.72
C ILE A 248 -28.10 21.12 26.05
N SER A 249 -29.17 20.32 26.14
CA SER A 249 -29.88 20.15 27.42
C SER A 249 -28.95 19.49 28.44
N TYR A 250 -28.84 20.08 29.64
CA TYR A 250 -27.82 19.71 30.64
C TYR A 250 -27.94 18.24 31.09
N ASP A 251 -29.15 17.68 31.07
CA ASP A 251 -29.43 16.27 31.38
C ASP A 251 -28.88 15.28 30.34
N ARG A 252 -28.46 15.76 29.16
CA ARG A 252 -27.78 14.97 28.12
C ARG A 252 -26.28 14.85 28.37
N LEU A 253 -25.76 15.48 29.42
CA LEU A 253 -24.38 15.40 29.88
C LEU A 253 -24.28 14.55 31.14
N TYR A 254 -23.41 13.55 31.15
CA TYR A 254 -23.23 12.63 32.28
C TYR A 254 -21.74 12.37 32.59
N ASN A 255 -21.45 11.70 33.71
CA ASN A 255 -20.08 11.46 34.19
C ASN A 255 -19.24 12.75 34.32
N ILE A 256 -19.85 13.84 34.79
CA ILE A 256 -19.17 15.14 34.88
C ILE A 256 -18.04 15.07 35.93
N LYS A 257 -16.79 15.25 35.50
CA LYS A 257 -15.58 15.20 36.33
C LYS A 257 -14.83 16.54 36.30
N TYR A 258 -14.25 16.95 37.42
CA TYR A 258 -13.46 18.16 37.52
C TYR A 258 -12.03 17.95 36.97
N ILE A 259 -11.49 18.89 36.19
CA ILE A 259 -10.15 18.77 35.60
C ILE A 259 -9.13 19.70 36.27
N THR A 260 -9.40 21.00 36.41
CA THR A 260 -8.40 22.00 36.89
C THR A 260 -9.01 23.19 37.66
N GLU A 261 -8.16 23.92 38.41
CA GLU A 261 -8.47 25.10 39.23
C GLU A 261 -9.26 26.23 38.52
N LYS A 262 -9.24 26.27 37.18
CA LYS A 262 -9.98 27.27 36.36
C LYS A 262 -11.47 26.94 36.12
N LYS A 263 -12.10 26.08 36.93
CA LYS A 263 -13.52 25.66 36.79
C LYS A 263 -13.84 25.01 35.43
N ILE A 264 -12.94 24.16 34.95
CA ILE A 264 -13.13 23.34 33.73
C ILE A 264 -13.54 21.92 34.16
N TYR A 265 -14.57 21.39 33.52
CA TYR A 265 -15.10 20.05 33.75
C TYR A 265 -15.03 19.21 32.47
N ARG A 266 -15.08 17.90 32.62
CA ARG A 266 -15.18 16.91 31.53
C ARG A 266 -16.51 16.21 31.66
N ALA A 267 -17.21 15.97 30.55
CA ALA A 267 -18.46 15.21 30.56
C ALA A 267 -18.58 14.31 29.34
N ASN A 268 -19.44 13.30 29.42
CA ASN A 268 -19.90 12.55 28.26
C ASN A 268 -21.19 13.18 27.75
N TRP A 269 -21.28 13.42 26.45
CA TRP A 269 -22.47 13.95 25.79
C TRP A 269 -23.20 12.84 25.04
N PHE A 270 -24.43 12.55 25.48
CA PHE A 270 -25.22 11.43 24.96
C PHE A 270 -25.51 11.55 23.46
N ASP A 271 -25.90 12.74 22.99
CA ASP A 271 -26.43 12.94 21.64
C ASP A 271 -25.34 12.99 20.56
N GLY A 272 -24.16 13.52 20.89
CA GLY A 272 -23.14 13.84 19.91
C GLY A 272 -23.54 14.98 18.96
N ASN A 273 -22.60 15.34 18.08
CA ASN A 273 -22.75 16.47 17.15
C ASN A 273 -23.89 16.25 16.16
N ILE A 274 -24.61 17.31 15.83
CA ILE A 274 -25.53 17.33 14.69
C ILE A 274 -24.72 17.13 13.39
N SER A 275 -25.17 16.23 12.52
CA SER A 275 -24.45 15.86 11.28
C SER A 275 -25.13 16.35 10.01
N TYR A 276 -26.42 16.07 9.83
CA TYR A 276 -27.22 16.53 8.70
C TYR A 276 -28.70 16.35 9.03
N TRP A 277 -29.56 17.09 8.35
CA TRP A 277 -30.99 16.92 8.49
C TRP A 277 -31.46 15.72 7.67
N ASN A 278 -32.06 14.72 8.30
CA ASN A 278 -32.63 13.56 7.62
C ASN A 278 -34.07 13.88 7.19
N ASN A 279 -34.28 14.01 5.87
CA ASN A 279 -35.58 14.32 5.28
C ASN A 279 -36.63 13.19 5.44
N GLU A 280 -36.20 11.94 5.57
CA GLU A 280 -37.10 10.80 5.77
C GLU A 280 -37.65 10.78 7.20
N ASN A 281 -36.78 11.05 8.17
CA ASN A 281 -37.14 11.00 9.59
C ASN A 281 -37.56 12.36 10.18
N GLN A 282 -37.50 13.43 9.38
CA GLN A 282 -37.77 14.82 9.79
C GLN A 282 -37.05 15.19 11.10
N ASN A 283 -35.79 14.77 11.21
CA ASN A 283 -34.97 14.99 12.40
C ASN A 283 -33.49 15.15 12.04
N TRP A 284 -32.73 15.79 12.93
CA TRP A 284 -31.28 15.90 12.79
C TRP A 284 -30.61 14.55 13.05
N SER A 285 -29.94 14.02 12.04
CA SER A 285 -28.97 12.93 12.22
C SER A 285 -27.82 13.43 13.08
N ARG A 286 -27.32 12.56 13.96
CA ARG A 286 -26.24 12.87 14.89
C ARG A 286 -25.07 11.91 14.73
N ILE A 287 -23.87 12.43 14.95
CA ILE A 287 -22.61 11.69 14.91
C ILE A 287 -21.89 11.80 16.26
N ASN A 288 -21.00 10.86 16.57
CA ASN A 288 -20.23 10.86 17.82
C ASN A 288 -21.12 10.83 19.08
N GLN A 289 -22.18 10.01 19.08
CA GLN A 289 -22.98 9.76 20.28
C GLN A 289 -22.08 9.26 21.42
N ASN A 290 -22.36 9.69 22.65
CA ASN A 290 -21.54 9.44 23.84
C ASN A 290 -20.09 10.00 23.76
N MET A 291 -19.84 11.01 22.93
CA MET A 291 -18.52 11.66 22.87
C MET A 291 -18.18 12.41 24.15
N ILE A 292 -16.88 12.57 24.37
CA ILE A 292 -16.35 13.29 25.51
C ILE A 292 -16.18 14.76 25.12
N VAL A 293 -16.67 15.64 25.99
CA VAL A 293 -16.64 17.08 25.80
C VAL A 293 -16.00 17.77 27.00
N THR A 294 -15.38 18.92 26.73
CA THR A 294 -14.86 19.81 27.77
C THR A 294 -15.90 20.88 28.06
N LEU A 295 -16.24 21.05 29.34
CA LEU A 295 -17.19 22.00 29.84
C LEU A 295 -16.44 23.18 30.49
N LYS A 296 -16.58 24.37 29.92
CA LYS A 296 -15.95 25.58 30.46
C LYS A 296 -17.02 26.55 30.96
N ASN A 297 -16.94 26.93 32.24
CA ASN A 297 -17.84 27.92 32.81
C ASN A 297 -17.60 29.30 32.18
N LEU A 298 -18.67 29.95 31.73
CA LEU A 298 -18.65 31.34 31.28
C LEU A 298 -18.92 32.24 32.50
N ASN A 299 -17.88 32.80 33.12
CA ASN A 299 -18.04 33.74 34.24
C ASN A 299 -17.79 35.18 33.76
N ASP A 300 -18.79 36.03 33.99
CA ASP A 300 -18.87 37.47 33.65
C ASP A 300 -19.11 37.80 32.15
N PRO A 301 -20.31 38.32 31.78
CA PRO A 301 -20.67 38.70 30.42
C PRO A 301 -19.74 39.70 29.73
N LYS A 302 -18.94 40.46 30.49
CA LYS A 302 -18.13 41.57 29.95
C LYS A 302 -16.82 41.16 29.28
N ASN A 303 -16.30 39.95 29.54
CA ASN A 303 -15.07 39.43 28.91
C ASN A 303 -15.35 38.43 27.78
N ILE A 304 -16.62 38.19 27.47
CA ILE A 304 -17.09 37.15 26.55
C ILE A 304 -16.58 37.38 25.11
N THR A 305 -16.53 38.59 24.58
CA THR A 305 -16.49 38.77 23.13
C THR A 305 -15.19 38.34 22.44
N LEU A 306 -14.02 38.54 23.07
CA LEU A 306 -12.72 38.23 22.46
C LEU A 306 -12.27 36.78 22.75
N GLU A 307 -12.58 36.25 23.95
CA GLU A 307 -12.35 34.85 24.30
C GLU A 307 -13.36 33.91 23.62
N LEU A 308 -14.65 34.26 23.53
CA LEU A 308 -15.62 33.45 22.76
C LEU A 308 -15.25 33.43 21.27
N MET A 309 -14.90 34.54 20.64
CA MET A 309 -14.66 34.52 19.18
C MET A 309 -13.56 33.55 18.75
N ASN A 310 -12.56 33.29 19.61
CA ASN A 310 -11.51 32.30 19.36
C ASN A 310 -11.90 30.87 19.80
N GLU A 311 -12.83 30.72 20.74
CA GLU A 311 -13.29 29.42 21.27
C GLU A 311 -14.57 28.89 20.58
N ILE A 312 -15.34 29.75 19.91
CA ILE A 312 -16.56 29.41 19.14
C ILE A 312 -16.22 28.41 18.03
N ASN A 313 -15.08 28.60 17.36
CA ASN A 313 -14.61 27.68 16.32
C ASN A 313 -14.36 26.26 16.84
N LYS A 314 -14.24 26.06 18.17
CA LYS A 314 -13.99 24.75 18.83
C LYS A 314 -15.17 24.27 19.66
N SER A 315 -16.32 24.94 19.58
CA SER A 315 -17.48 24.69 20.44
C SER A 315 -18.56 23.91 19.70
N CYS A 316 -19.08 22.84 20.33
CA CYS A 316 -20.21 22.08 19.82
C CYS A 316 -21.54 22.73 20.22
N GLY A 317 -21.55 23.45 21.35
CA GLY A 317 -22.78 23.99 21.91
C GLY A 317 -22.62 24.70 23.24
N ILE A 318 -23.75 25.16 23.76
CA ILE A 318 -23.88 25.82 25.06
C ILE A 318 -24.93 25.06 25.87
N THR A 319 -24.66 24.87 27.16
CA THR A 319 -25.62 24.37 28.13
C THR A 319 -25.73 25.33 29.31
N GLN A 320 -26.72 25.15 30.16
CA GLN A 320 -26.85 25.90 31.40
C GLN A 320 -27.03 24.93 32.55
N ASN A 321 -26.22 25.08 33.60
CA ASN A 321 -26.41 24.30 34.81
C ASN A 321 -27.75 24.70 35.47
N PRO A 322 -28.71 23.79 35.63
CA PRO A 322 -30.05 24.14 36.11
C PRO A 322 -30.07 24.63 37.56
N LYS A 323 -29.06 24.24 38.37
CA LYS A 323 -28.92 24.63 39.78
C LYS A 323 -28.22 25.98 39.94
N THR A 324 -27.07 26.15 39.29
CA THR A 324 -26.26 27.37 39.46
C THR A 324 -26.63 28.49 38.49
N LYS A 325 -27.40 28.18 37.44
CA LYS A 325 -27.80 29.08 36.34
C LYS A 325 -26.63 29.62 35.51
N ILE A 326 -25.41 29.11 35.74
CA ILE A 326 -24.21 29.47 34.99
C ILE A 326 -24.28 28.82 33.60
N TYR A 327 -24.00 29.62 32.57
CA TYR A 327 -23.83 29.11 31.21
C TYR A 327 -22.46 28.44 31.06
N ILE A 328 -22.46 27.30 30.39
CA ILE A 328 -21.30 26.43 30.21
C ILE A 328 -21.14 26.21 28.71
N MET A 329 -19.95 26.51 28.21
CA MET A 329 -19.60 26.19 26.83
C MET A 329 -19.16 24.73 26.75
N VAL A 330 -19.72 24.00 25.78
CA VAL A 330 -19.40 22.61 25.47
C VAL A 330 -18.44 22.61 24.29
N LEU A 331 -17.20 22.23 24.56
CA LEU A 331 -16.09 22.25 23.60
C LEU A 331 -15.73 20.82 23.18
N TYR A 332 -15.36 20.67 21.91
CA TYR A 332 -14.72 19.46 21.40
C TYR A 332 -13.28 19.76 21.03
N ASP A 333 -12.44 18.74 21.12
CA ASP A 333 -11.06 18.85 20.69
C ASP A 333 -11.02 18.75 19.15
N GLU A 334 -10.44 19.76 18.50
CA GLU A 334 -10.15 19.74 17.06
C GLU A 334 -8.70 19.31 16.80
N CYS A 335 -8.51 18.44 15.82
CA CYS A 335 -7.17 17.99 15.47
C CYS A 335 -6.53 19.07 14.61
N LYS A 336 -5.42 19.64 15.07
CA LYS A 336 -4.67 20.65 14.32
C LYS A 336 -4.28 20.22 12.89
N LYS A 337 -4.11 18.91 12.66
CA LYS A 337 -3.75 18.36 11.35
C LYS A 337 -4.96 18.14 10.45
N CYS A 338 -6.12 17.84 11.02
CA CYS A 338 -7.31 17.44 10.26
C CYS A 338 -8.37 18.54 10.18
N ASN A 339 -8.36 19.53 11.07
CA ASN A 339 -9.42 20.54 11.23
C ASN A 339 -10.82 19.95 11.48
N TYR A 340 -10.87 18.72 12.02
CA TYR A 340 -12.08 18.05 12.50
C TYR A 340 -11.72 17.01 13.57
N ALA A 341 -12.72 16.44 14.24
CA ALA A 341 -12.53 15.33 15.18
C ALA A 341 -12.13 14.06 14.43
N CYS A 342 -10.88 13.62 14.59
CA CYS A 342 -10.34 12.43 13.93
C CYS A 342 -9.97 11.35 14.94
N ASN A 343 -9.68 10.13 14.46
CA ASN A 343 -9.34 8.99 15.31
C ASN A 343 -8.29 9.29 16.37
N ALA A 344 -7.22 10.03 16.02
CA ALA A 344 -6.20 10.43 16.98
C ALA A 344 -6.78 11.15 18.21
N ILE A 345 -7.75 12.05 18.02
CA ILE A 345 -8.45 12.71 19.13
C ILE A 345 -9.34 11.71 19.86
N CYS A 346 -10.13 10.92 19.13
CA CYS A 346 -11.05 9.95 19.74
C CYS A 346 -10.27 8.92 20.58
N PHE A 347 -9.06 8.55 20.18
CA PHE A 347 -8.12 7.76 20.98
C PHE A 347 -7.59 8.53 22.18
N GLN A 348 -7.06 9.74 21.98
CA GLN A 348 -6.53 10.58 23.05
C GLN A 348 -7.54 10.78 24.19
N GLN A 349 -8.80 10.99 23.84
CA GLN A 349 -9.88 11.11 24.81
C GLN A 349 -10.11 9.79 25.57
N ASN A 350 -9.89 8.64 24.96
CA ASN A 350 -10.05 7.34 25.57
C ASN A 350 -8.83 6.82 26.35
N PHE A 351 -7.69 7.52 26.37
CA PHE A 351 -6.49 7.08 27.11
C PHE A 351 -6.73 6.88 28.62
N VAL A 352 -7.73 7.56 29.19
CA VAL A 352 -8.09 7.39 30.61
C VAL A 352 -8.91 6.12 30.90
N ASN A 353 -9.46 5.48 29.87
CA ASN A 353 -10.41 4.38 30.02
C ASN A 353 -9.72 3.01 30.02
N TRP A 354 -8.44 2.93 29.63
CA TRP A 354 -7.66 1.71 29.66
C TRP A 354 -6.17 2.04 29.91
N THR A 355 -5.46 1.16 30.61
CA THR A 355 -4.02 1.27 30.85
C THR A 355 -3.45 -0.12 31.09
N SER A 356 -2.21 -0.35 30.66
CA SER A 356 -1.43 -1.56 30.97
C SER A 356 -0.77 -1.52 32.34
N ASN A 357 -0.88 -0.41 33.08
CA ASN A 357 -0.08 -0.07 34.26
C ASN A 357 1.44 -0.06 33.97
N ASN A 358 1.84 0.12 32.71
CA ASN A 358 3.22 0.27 32.28
C ASN A 358 3.35 1.45 31.32
N GLU A 359 4.03 2.51 31.77
CA GLU A 359 4.15 3.77 31.03
C GLU A 359 4.82 3.60 29.65
N ILE A 360 5.74 2.64 29.50
CA ILE A 360 6.44 2.38 28.22
C ILE A 360 5.46 1.77 27.21
N ILE A 361 4.69 0.77 27.62
CA ILE A 361 3.70 0.11 26.77
C ILE A 361 2.55 1.06 26.44
N ASP A 362 2.04 1.77 27.43
CA ASP A 362 0.96 2.74 27.24
C ASP A 362 1.40 3.83 26.26
N LYS A 363 2.58 4.41 26.45
CA LYS A 363 3.13 5.41 25.54
C LYS A 363 3.31 4.85 24.12
N PHE A 364 3.85 3.64 23.97
CA PHE A 364 4.01 3.01 22.65
C PHE A 364 2.67 2.85 21.94
N ILE A 365 1.64 2.33 22.62
CA ILE A 365 0.30 2.18 22.05
C ILE A 365 -0.30 3.55 21.70
N GLN A 366 -0.23 4.51 22.63
CA GLN A 366 -0.74 5.87 22.44
C GLN A 366 -0.08 6.56 21.23
N ASP A 367 1.24 6.43 21.08
CA ASP A 367 1.98 6.97 19.94
C ASP A 367 1.45 6.40 18.61
N THR A 368 1.16 5.09 18.54
CA THR A 368 0.55 4.50 17.32
C THR A 368 -0.86 5.05 17.05
N GLN A 369 -1.65 5.27 18.10
CA GLN A 369 -3.01 5.77 18.00
C GLN A 369 -3.08 7.25 17.61
N LEU A 370 -2.12 8.07 18.08
CA LEU A 370 -2.02 9.48 17.73
C LEU A 370 -1.63 9.72 16.26
N LEU A 371 -1.03 8.72 15.61
CA LEU A 371 -0.75 8.76 14.16
C LEU A 371 -1.98 8.49 13.29
N ALA A 372 -3.08 8.02 13.89
CA ALA A 372 -4.31 7.67 13.18
C ALA A 372 -5.11 8.91 12.78
N HIS A 373 -4.77 9.50 11.65
CA HIS A 373 -5.52 10.59 11.04
C HIS A 373 -6.29 10.11 9.80
N GLY A 374 -7.50 10.64 9.59
CA GLY A 374 -8.33 10.34 8.41
C GLY A 374 -9.29 9.16 8.55
N LYS A 375 -10.21 9.05 7.58
CA LYS A 375 -11.24 7.99 7.46
C LYS A 375 -10.76 6.78 6.65
N GLU A 376 -9.45 6.54 6.60
CA GLU A 376 -8.86 5.52 5.73
C GLU A 376 -9.32 4.10 6.11
N PHE A 377 -9.56 3.27 5.09
CA PHE A 377 -9.86 1.86 5.28
C PHE A 377 -8.65 1.13 5.89
N GLY A 378 -8.89 0.14 6.75
CA GLY A 378 -7.82 -0.65 7.36
C GLY A 378 -7.19 -0.05 8.64
N LEU A 379 -7.93 0.78 9.39
CA LEU A 379 -7.46 1.38 10.66
C LEU A 379 -6.85 0.34 11.63
N PHE A 380 -7.46 -0.83 11.78
CA PHE A 380 -6.95 -1.94 12.62
C PHE A 380 -5.53 -2.38 12.27
N LYS A 381 -5.07 -2.15 11.04
CA LYS A 381 -3.70 -2.47 10.63
C LYS A 381 -2.70 -1.40 11.05
N LYS A 382 -3.15 -0.19 11.39
CA LYS A 382 -2.28 0.95 11.72
C LYS A 382 -2.14 1.19 13.21
N VAL A 383 -3.22 0.98 13.96
CA VAL A 383 -3.26 1.26 15.40
C VAL A 383 -3.07 0.00 16.20
N LEU A 384 -2.46 0.15 17.38
CA LEU A 384 -2.45 -0.88 18.40
C LEU A 384 -3.41 -0.51 19.52
N GLU A 385 -3.80 -1.50 20.29
CA GLU A 385 -4.57 -1.30 21.53
C GLU A 385 -4.02 -2.14 22.68
N TRP A 386 -4.33 -1.69 23.89
CA TRP A 386 -4.26 -2.56 25.04
C TRP A 386 -5.51 -3.42 25.08
N ILE A 387 -5.32 -4.73 25.13
CA ILE A 387 -6.39 -5.71 25.18
C ILE A 387 -6.41 -6.30 26.59
N PRO A 388 -7.40 -5.95 27.43
CA PRO A 388 -7.53 -6.54 28.75
C PRO A 388 -7.64 -8.07 28.63
N TYR A 389 -6.86 -8.79 29.45
CA TYR A 389 -6.73 -10.24 29.32
C TYR A 389 -8.05 -10.99 29.55
N ASP A 390 -8.96 -10.43 30.36
CA ASP A 390 -10.31 -10.96 30.60
C ASP A 390 -11.24 -10.90 29.37
N ARG A 391 -10.82 -10.19 28.31
CA ARG A 391 -11.50 -10.16 27.00
C ARG A 391 -11.08 -11.30 26.08
N LEU A 392 -10.13 -12.13 26.52
CA LEU A 392 -9.60 -13.29 25.82
C LEU A 392 -10.00 -14.57 26.57
N TYR A 393 -10.63 -15.52 25.87
CA TYR A 393 -11.10 -16.77 26.47
C TYR A 393 -10.83 -17.98 25.56
N ASP A 394 -11.06 -19.21 26.06
CA ASP A 394 -10.70 -20.46 25.37
C ASP A 394 -9.22 -20.49 24.94
N ILE A 395 -8.32 -20.01 25.82
CA ILE A 395 -6.90 -19.89 25.53
C ILE A 395 -6.26 -21.28 25.47
N LYS A 396 -5.72 -21.65 24.30
CA LYS A 396 -5.11 -22.97 24.04
C LYS A 396 -3.68 -22.81 23.58
N TYR A 397 -2.77 -23.55 24.19
CA TYR A 397 -1.38 -23.61 23.73
C TYR A 397 -1.30 -24.21 22.33
N ILE A 398 -0.52 -23.59 21.44
CA ILE A 398 -0.28 -24.06 20.07
C ILE A 398 1.12 -24.66 20.00
N ALA A 399 2.15 -23.84 20.26
CA ALA A 399 3.53 -24.22 20.02
C ALA A 399 4.51 -23.36 20.83
N LYS A 400 5.75 -23.82 20.92
CA LYS A 400 6.89 -23.07 21.45
C LYS A 400 7.92 -22.94 20.32
N GLY A 401 8.20 -21.70 19.92
CA GLY A 401 9.27 -21.38 18.97
C GLY A 401 10.60 -21.10 19.67
N GLY A 402 11.61 -20.69 18.90
CA GLY A 402 12.91 -20.28 19.45
C GLY A 402 12.82 -19.10 20.41
N PHE A 403 11.83 -18.22 20.20
CA PHE A 403 11.74 -16.93 20.88
C PHE A 403 10.57 -16.79 21.85
N GLY A 404 9.68 -17.79 21.94
CA GLY A 404 8.50 -17.66 22.78
C GLY A 404 7.50 -18.80 22.63
N LYS A 405 6.34 -18.60 23.27
CA LYS A 405 5.19 -19.51 23.20
C LYS A 405 4.04 -18.83 22.47
N VAL A 406 3.29 -19.59 21.69
CA VAL A 406 2.12 -19.12 20.95
C VAL A 406 0.88 -19.85 21.44
N TYR A 407 -0.20 -19.11 21.65
CA TYR A 407 -1.51 -19.60 22.06
C TYR A 407 -2.59 -19.13 21.09
N ARG A 408 -3.69 -19.85 20.98
CA ARG A 408 -4.93 -19.43 20.31
C ARG A 408 -5.90 -18.92 21.37
N ALA A 409 -6.64 -17.85 21.10
CA ALA A 409 -7.72 -17.37 21.97
C ALA A 409 -8.92 -16.88 21.15
N ASN A 410 -10.09 -16.85 21.77
CA ASN A 410 -11.25 -16.08 21.29
C ASN A 410 -11.19 -14.67 21.86
N TRP A 411 -11.49 -13.68 21.03
CA TRP A 411 -11.54 -12.28 21.44
C TRP A 411 -12.97 -11.72 21.40
N ILE A 412 -13.43 -11.22 22.55
CA ILE A 412 -14.84 -10.77 22.74
C ILE A 412 -15.14 -9.47 22.00
N ASP A 413 -14.22 -8.51 22.05
CA ASP A 413 -14.49 -7.13 21.63
C ASP A 413 -14.32 -6.95 20.11
N GLY A 414 -13.41 -7.70 19.50
CA GLY A 414 -13.04 -7.55 18.09
C GLY A 414 -12.22 -6.28 17.80
N TYR A 415 -11.71 -6.19 16.57
CA TYR A 415 -10.76 -5.15 16.17
C TYR A 415 -11.38 -3.78 15.91
N ILE A 416 -10.55 -2.76 16.02
CA ILE A 416 -10.92 -1.36 15.80
C ILE A 416 -11.06 -1.05 14.31
N ILE A 417 -12.23 -0.60 13.88
CA ILE A 417 -12.48 -0.09 12.53
C ILE A 417 -12.76 1.41 12.54
N ASN A 418 -12.61 2.02 11.37
CA ASN A 418 -13.06 3.38 11.15
C ASN A 418 -14.59 3.42 11.06
N ASN A 419 -15.21 4.42 11.70
CA ASN A 419 -16.62 4.71 11.51
C ASN A 419 -16.81 5.87 10.50
N GLU A 420 -18.04 6.07 10.04
CA GLU A 420 -18.38 7.14 9.09
C GLU A 420 -18.17 8.55 9.66
N SER A 421 -18.18 8.70 10.98
CA SER A 421 -18.00 9.97 11.68
C SER A 421 -16.54 10.38 11.92
N GLY A 422 -15.57 9.55 11.53
CA GLY A 422 -14.13 9.84 11.70
C GLY A 422 -13.57 9.49 13.08
N CYS A 423 -14.36 8.84 13.94
CA CYS A 423 -13.89 8.14 15.13
C CYS A 423 -13.83 6.63 14.88
N TRP A 424 -13.23 5.90 15.80
CA TRP A 424 -13.17 4.46 15.69
C TRP A 424 -14.43 3.80 16.29
N ASN A 425 -14.79 2.63 15.78
CA ASN A 425 -15.76 1.73 16.37
C ASN A 425 -15.15 0.31 16.45
N ARG A 426 -15.78 -0.59 17.21
CA ARG A 426 -15.37 -1.99 17.25
C ARG A 426 -16.15 -2.81 16.23
N TYR A 427 -15.45 -3.72 15.57
CA TYR A 427 -16.06 -4.67 14.65
C TYR A 427 -15.71 -6.09 15.03
N ARG A 428 -16.73 -6.94 14.97
CA ARG A 428 -16.60 -8.37 15.21
C ARG A 428 -17.17 -9.13 14.03
N TYR A 429 -16.29 -9.79 13.27
CA TYR A 429 -16.70 -10.68 12.20
C TYR A 429 -17.11 -12.03 12.80
N LYS A 430 -18.43 -12.31 12.85
CA LYS A 430 -19.04 -13.54 13.42
C LYS A 430 -18.88 -13.70 14.95
N GLU A 431 -19.51 -14.73 15.51
CA GLU A 431 -19.52 -14.98 16.96
C GLU A 431 -18.14 -15.38 17.52
N ASN A 432 -17.16 -15.83 16.73
CA ASN A 432 -15.86 -16.26 17.26
C ASN A 432 -14.71 -15.64 16.45
N MET A 433 -14.16 -14.51 16.91
CA MET A 433 -12.93 -13.94 16.35
C MET A 433 -11.72 -14.61 17.03
N PHE A 434 -10.99 -15.43 16.28
CA PHE A 434 -9.76 -16.06 16.77
C PHE A 434 -8.57 -15.12 16.63
N VAL A 435 -7.71 -15.12 17.64
CA VAL A 435 -6.43 -14.41 17.67
C VAL A 435 -5.31 -15.33 18.14
N ALA A 436 -4.09 -15.06 17.68
CA ALA A 436 -2.89 -15.69 18.20
C ALA A 436 -2.26 -14.79 19.29
N LEU A 437 -1.93 -15.37 20.44
CA LEU A 437 -1.22 -14.71 21.53
C LEU A 437 0.24 -15.17 21.51
N LYS A 438 1.18 -14.28 21.16
CA LYS A 438 2.61 -14.58 21.17
C LYS A 438 3.25 -14.00 22.42
N SER A 439 3.74 -14.86 23.30
CA SER A 439 4.47 -14.51 24.52
C SER A 439 5.96 -14.73 24.29
N LEU A 440 6.76 -13.67 24.37
CA LEU A 440 8.22 -13.79 24.31
C LEU A 440 8.79 -14.37 25.61
N ASN A 441 9.95 -15.02 25.50
CA ASN A 441 10.66 -15.53 26.67
C ASN A 441 10.99 -14.39 27.64
N ASN A 442 10.71 -14.58 28.93
CA ASN A 442 10.98 -13.61 30.00
C ASN A 442 10.34 -12.21 29.82
N SER A 443 9.23 -12.10 29.07
CA SER A 443 8.52 -10.83 28.87
C SER A 443 7.77 -10.29 30.09
N LYS A 444 8.08 -10.76 31.32
CA LYS A 444 7.54 -10.16 32.56
C LYS A 444 7.98 -8.72 32.74
N ASN A 445 9.24 -8.45 32.37
CA ASN A 445 9.79 -7.11 32.29
C ASN A 445 9.77 -6.69 30.83
N VAL A 446 9.42 -5.43 30.57
CA VAL A 446 9.48 -4.85 29.22
C VAL A 446 10.95 -4.72 28.83
N THR A 447 11.46 -5.71 28.09
CA THR A 447 12.85 -5.74 27.61
C THR A 447 12.99 -4.94 26.31
N LEU A 448 14.22 -4.52 26.01
CA LEU A 448 14.54 -3.90 24.71
C LEU A 448 14.20 -4.83 23.54
N GLU A 449 14.39 -6.14 23.71
CA GLU A 449 14.03 -7.16 22.72
C GLU A 449 12.53 -7.14 22.41
N PHE A 450 11.68 -7.13 23.45
CA PHE A 450 10.23 -7.06 23.28
C PHE A 450 9.80 -5.75 22.59
N ILE A 451 10.34 -4.61 23.03
CA ILE A 451 10.04 -3.31 22.42
C ILE A 451 10.49 -3.25 20.95
N ASN A 452 11.67 -3.78 20.64
CA ASN A 452 12.16 -3.83 19.26
C ASN A 452 11.26 -4.69 18.38
N GLU A 453 10.83 -5.86 18.87
CA GLU A 453 9.93 -6.72 18.10
C GLU A 453 8.59 -6.06 17.81
N ILE A 454 7.90 -5.53 18.83
CA ILE A 454 6.62 -4.85 18.60
C ILE A 454 6.77 -3.60 17.71
N THR A 455 7.90 -2.90 17.81
CA THR A 455 8.18 -1.72 16.99
C THR A 455 8.41 -2.09 15.53
N LEU A 456 9.27 -3.06 15.26
CA LEU A 456 9.58 -3.54 13.91
C LEU A 456 8.34 -4.15 13.25
N HIS A 457 7.61 -4.99 14.00
CA HIS A 457 6.38 -5.59 13.51
C HIS A 457 5.32 -4.55 13.20
N ASN A 458 5.11 -3.57 14.08
CA ASN A 458 4.16 -2.50 13.85
C ASN A 458 4.53 -1.64 12.63
N ARG A 459 5.81 -1.33 12.43
CA ARG A 459 6.27 -0.61 11.23
C ARG A 459 6.06 -1.42 9.96
N GLY A 460 6.42 -2.70 9.98
CA GLY A 460 6.32 -3.59 8.82
C GLY A 460 4.89 -3.81 8.34
N LYS A 461 3.91 -3.99 9.24
CA LYS A 461 2.53 -4.35 8.84
C LYS A 461 1.71 -3.23 8.18
N ILE A 462 2.13 -1.96 8.32
CA ILE A 462 1.26 -0.82 7.97
C ILE A 462 0.94 -0.82 6.47
N ASN A 463 -0.35 -0.76 6.13
CA ASN A 463 -0.86 -0.78 4.75
C ASN A 463 -0.55 -2.07 3.96
N ASN A 464 -0.25 -3.19 4.62
CA ASN A 464 0.05 -4.45 3.94
C ASN A 464 -0.85 -5.60 4.43
N SER A 465 -1.17 -6.55 3.54
CA SER A 465 -1.97 -7.75 3.86
C SER A 465 -1.17 -9.04 3.91
N PHE A 466 0.08 -9.00 3.49
CA PHE A 466 1.05 -10.10 3.42
C PHE A 466 2.03 -10.08 4.59
N ILE A 467 1.76 -9.28 5.62
CA ILE A 467 2.44 -9.30 6.92
C ILE A 467 1.35 -9.52 7.96
N ILE A 468 1.60 -10.42 8.91
CA ILE A 468 0.60 -10.84 9.89
C ILE A 468 0.10 -9.62 10.69
N GLY A 469 -1.23 -9.49 10.80
CA GLY A 469 -1.84 -8.40 11.54
C GLY A 469 -1.44 -8.43 13.01
N PHE A 470 -1.22 -7.24 13.56
CA PHE A 470 -0.87 -7.03 14.97
C PHE A 470 -1.88 -6.05 15.56
N TYR A 471 -2.78 -6.55 16.38
CA TYR A 471 -3.92 -5.81 16.91
C TYR A 471 -3.55 -5.00 18.15
N GLY A 472 -2.69 -5.57 19.00
CA GLY A 472 -2.46 -4.97 20.30
C GLY A 472 -1.64 -5.85 21.23
N ILE A 473 -1.56 -5.39 22.47
CA ILE A 473 -0.75 -6.01 23.52
C ILE A 473 -1.67 -6.38 24.68
N THR A 474 -1.43 -7.53 25.27
CA THR A 474 -2.08 -7.96 26.52
C THR A 474 -1.02 -8.41 27.53
N GLN A 475 -1.42 -8.64 28.78
CA GLN A 475 -0.55 -9.22 29.80
C GLN A 475 -1.28 -10.35 30.51
N ASP A 476 -0.65 -11.51 30.58
CA ASP A 476 -1.16 -12.63 31.36
C ASP A 476 -1.11 -12.29 32.86
N PRO A 477 -2.26 -12.30 33.56
CA PRO A 477 -2.33 -11.87 34.96
C PRO A 477 -1.59 -12.82 35.91
N VAL A 478 -1.37 -14.08 35.53
CA VAL A 478 -0.69 -15.11 36.32
C VAL A 478 0.81 -15.06 36.08
N THR A 479 1.25 -15.14 34.82
CA THR A 479 2.68 -15.17 34.51
C THR A 479 3.32 -13.79 34.53
N LYS A 480 2.51 -12.72 34.37
CA LYS A 480 2.91 -11.32 34.15
C LYS A 480 3.63 -11.06 32.83
N ASN A 481 3.70 -12.05 31.95
CA ASN A 481 4.29 -11.91 30.63
C ASN A 481 3.42 -11.02 29.74
N TYR A 482 4.02 -10.03 29.09
CA TYR A 482 3.38 -9.33 27.97
C TYR A 482 3.30 -10.27 26.75
N MET A 483 2.20 -10.14 26.01
CA MET A 483 1.91 -10.93 24.81
C MET A 483 1.42 -10.03 23.68
N MET A 484 1.87 -10.31 22.45
CA MET A 484 1.33 -9.70 21.23
C MET A 484 0.04 -10.43 20.83
N VAL A 485 -0.98 -9.67 20.43
CA VAL A 485 -2.23 -10.20 19.89
C VAL A 485 -2.21 -10.04 18.37
N LEU A 486 -2.15 -11.16 17.67
CA LEU A 486 -1.92 -11.25 16.22
C LEU A 486 -3.08 -11.92 15.49
N ASP A 487 -3.12 -11.77 14.16
CA ASP A 487 -3.96 -12.61 13.31
C ASP A 487 -3.70 -14.09 13.57
N TYR A 488 -4.78 -14.86 13.66
CA TYR A 488 -4.70 -16.31 13.80
C TYR A 488 -4.70 -16.96 12.41
N ALA A 489 -3.63 -17.68 12.08
CA ALA A 489 -3.52 -18.46 10.85
C ALA A 489 -4.13 -19.86 11.04
N GLU A 490 -5.29 -20.11 10.44
CA GLU A 490 -6.02 -21.37 10.65
C GLU A 490 -5.25 -22.60 10.16
N GLU A 491 -4.45 -22.44 9.10
CA GLU A 491 -3.65 -23.51 8.51
C GLU A 491 -2.24 -23.62 9.11
N GLY A 492 -1.89 -22.74 10.06
CA GLY A 492 -0.58 -22.70 10.71
C GLY A 492 0.53 -22.13 9.82
N SER A 493 1.77 -22.61 10.02
CA SER A 493 2.89 -22.22 9.16
C SER A 493 2.76 -22.83 7.77
N LEU A 494 3.37 -22.20 6.76
CA LEU A 494 3.38 -22.71 5.41
C LEU A 494 4.05 -24.10 5.34
N ARG A 495 5.04 -24.39 6.21
CA ARG A 495 5.60 -25.74 6.37
C ARG A 495 4.53 -26.75 6.78
N ASN A 496 3.74 -26.44 7.79
CA ASN A 496 2.66 -27.31 8.26
C ASN A 496 1.56 -27.50 7.21
N TYR A 497 1.27 -26.45 6.44
CA TYR A 497 0.32 -26.51 5.34
C TYR A 497 0.83 -27.43 4.22
N LEU A 498 2.10 -27.28 3.81
CA LEU A 498 2.71 -28.15 2.79
C LEU A 498 2.76 -29.61 3.25
N ASP A 499 3.08 -29.90 4.51
CA ASP A 499 3.09 -31.28 5.02
C ASP A 499 1.73 -31.99 4.88
N LYS A 500 0.62 -31.25 4.84
CA LYS A 500 -0.75 -31.78 4.75
C LYS A 500 -1.32 -31.74 3.34
N GLU A 501 -1.08 -30.64 2.64
CA GLU A 501 -1.84 -30.26 1.43
C GLU A 501 -0.97 -30.22 0.17
N TYR A 502 0.35 -30.47 0.25
CA TYR A 502 1.26 -30.35 -0.90
C TYR A 502 0.81 -31.16 -2.12
N ASP A 503 0.34 -32.39 -1.93
CA ASP A 503 -0.09 -33.26 -3.03
C ASP A 503 -1.31 -32.71 -3.80
N LYS A 504 -2.03 -31.73 -3.23
CA LYS A 504 -3.17 -31.05 -3.87
C LYS A 504 -2.76 -29.78 -4.62
N LEU A 505 -1.54 -29.27 -4.38
CA LEU A 505 -1.09 -28.00 -4.94
C LEU A 505 -0.67 -28.12 -6.40
N ASN A 506 -1.33 -27.38 -7.26
CA ASN A 506 -0.91 -27.21 -8.64
C ASN A 506 0.12 -26.06 -8.80
N TRP A 507 0.65 -25.86 -10.01
CA TRP A 507 1.65 -24.82 -10.28
C TRP A 507 1.12 -23.40 -10.09
N ASP A 508 -0.16 -23.14 -10.40
CA ASP A 508 -0.78 -21.83 -10.21
C ASP A 508 -0.78 -21.49 -8.72
N GLU A 509 -1.22 -22.41 -7.86
CA GLU A 509 -1.23 -22.23 -6.40
C GLU A 509 0.18 -22.08 -5.82
N LYS A 510 1.17 -22.82 -6.34
CA LYS A 510 2.57 -22.68 -5.93
C LYS A 510 3.11 -21.29 -6.28
N ILE A 511 2.77 -20.77 -7.46
CA ILE A 511 3.17 -19.42 -7.91
C ILE A 511 2.44 -18.35 -7.09
N ASP A 512 1.16 -18.54 -6.79
CA ASP A 512 0.39 -17.65 -5.91
C ASP A 512 1.02 -17.56 -4.51
N HIS A 513 1.42 -18.69 -3.94
CA HIS A 513 2.10 -18.70 -2.65
C HIS A 513 3.45 -17.97 -2.68
N MET A 514 4.26 -18.17 -3.73
CA MET A 514 5.52 -17.44 -3.91
C MET A 514 5.26 -15.93 -4.08
N TYR A 515 4.22 -15.56 -4.82
CA TYR A 515 3.82 -14.17 -5.04
C TYR A 515 3.42 -13.48 -3.74
N ASP A 516 2.56 -14.11 -2.92
CA ASP A 516 2.13 -13.57 -1.63
C ASP A 516 3.31 -13.29 -0.70
N VAL A 517 4.24 -14.24 -0.57
CA VAL A 517 5.46 -14.06 0.24
C VAL A 517 6.31 -12.91 -0.31
N THR A 518 6.44 -12.80 -1.63
CA THR A 518 7.25 -11.74 -2.24
C THR A 518 6.61 -10.36 -2.06
N ASN A 519 5.28 -10.23 -2.06
CA ASN A 519 4.62 -8.97 -1.74
C ASN A 519 4.87 -8.52 -0.30
N GLY A 520 4.87 -9.46 0.65
CA GLY A 520 5.27 -9.18 2.03
C GLY A 520 6.73 -8.72 2.09
N LEU A 521 7.62 -9.41 1.37
CA LEU A 521 9.05 -9.14 1.40
C LEU A 521 9.42 -7.80 0.76
N GLU A 522 8.85 -7.49 -0.41
CA GLU A 522 9.00 -6.19 -1.06
C GLU A 522 8.57 -5.07 -0.12
N HIS A 523 7.41 -5.21 0.53
CA HIS A 523 6.92 -4.20 1.45
C HIS A 523 7.85 -3.98 2.66
N ILE A 524 8.41 -5.06 3.22
CA ILE A 524 9.44 -4.97 4.28
C ILE A 524 10.64 -4.16 3.76
N HIS A 525 11.13 -4.48 2.56
CA HIS A 525 12.30 -3.83 1.97
C HIS A 525 12.06 -2.37 1.58
N GLU A 526 10.86 -2.01 1.13
CA GLU A 526 10.46 -0.62 0.82
C GLU A 526 10.38 0.26 2.07
N ASN A 527 10.10 -0.33 3.23
CA ASN A 527 10.14 0.36 4.53
C ASN A 527 11.55 0.40 5.14
N GLU A 528 12.59 0.11 4.36
CA GLU A 528 13.99 0.04 4.81
C GLU A 528 14.22 -0.97 5.96
N LEU A 529 13.38 -2.00 6.04
CA LEU A 529 13.51 -3.10 6.97
C LEU A 529 14.20 -4.30 6.30
N ILE A 530 14.78 -5.16 7.13
CA ILE A 530 15.37 -6.45 6.74
C ILE A 530 14.82 -7.47 7.72
N HIS A 531 14.27 -8.58 7.25
CA HIS A 531 13.63 -9.59 8.09
C HIS A 531 14.65 -10.39 8.91
N ARG A 532 15.78 -10.80 8.31
CA ARG A 532 16.93 -11.49 8.94
C ARG A 532 16.71 -12.93 9.42
N ASP A 533 15.48 -13.37 9.62
CA ASP A 533 15.10 -14.76 9.96
C ASP A 533 13.94 -15.22 9.07
N LEU A 534 13.98 -14.85 7.79
CA LEU A 534 12.96 -15.25 6.82
C LEU A 534 13.14 -16.75 6.50
N HIS A 535 12.21 -17.58 6.95
CA HIS A 535 12.16 -19.00 6.59
C HIS A 535 10.70 -19.47 6.58
N ILE A 536 10.43 -20.64 5.99
CA ILE A 536 9.05 -21.10 5.75
C ILE A 536 8.19 -21.27 7.02
N GLY A 537 8.84 -21.41 8.18
CA GLY A 537 8.18 -21.49 9.49
C GLY A 537 7.67 -20.13 9.99
N ASN A 538 8.29 -19.04 9.53
CA ASN A 538 7.86 -17.65 9.75
C ASN A 538 6.95 -17.14 8.61
N ILE A 539 6.46 -18.04 7.76
CA ILE A 539 5.43 -17.78 6.77
C ILE A 539 4.15 -18.48 7.23
N LEU A 540 3.06 -17.74 7.36
CA LEU A 540 1.79 -18.25 7.88
C LEU A 540 0.74 -18.31 6.76
N LYS A 541 -0.01 -19.41 6.70
CA LYS A 541 -1.11 -19.57 5.75
C LYS A 541 -2.42 -19.11 6.42
N LEU A 542 -2.90 -17.95 6.00
CA LEU A 542 -4.23 -17.45 6.35
C LEU A 542 -5.27 -18.09 5.42
N LYS A 543 -6.55 -17.91 5.74
CA LYS A 543 -7.66 -18.38 4.91
C LYS A 543 -7.56 -17.96 3.43
N PHE A 544 -7.23 -16.71 3.15
CA PHE A 544 -7.30 -16.14 1.79
C PHE A 544 -5.93 -15.87 1.15
N ASN A 545 -4.86 -15.82 1.94
CA ASN A 545 -3.53 -15.44 1.47
C ASN A 545 -2.45 -16.02 2.40
N ILE A 546 -1.19 -15.73 2.08
CA ILE A 546 -0.04 -16.01 2.93
C ILE A 546 0.52 -14.70 3.51
N ALA A 547 1.01 -14.76 4.75
CA ALA A 547 1.59 -13.61 5.43
C ALA A 547 2.90 -13.95 6.13
N ILE A 548 3.83 -13.01 6.15
CA ILE A 548 5.10 -13.10 6.87
C ILE A 548 4.89 -12.68 8.34
N THR A 549 5.50 -13.38 9.29
CA THR A 549 5.52 -13.06 10.73
C THR A 549 6.95 -12.85 11.25
N ASP A 550 7.09 -12.49 12.52
CA ASP A 550 8.36 -12.56 13.28
C ASP A 550 9.43 -11.58 12.75
N MET A 551 8.99 -10.34 12.51
CA MET A 551 9.77 -9.22 11.94
C MET A 551 10.94 -8.69 12.82
N GLY A 552 11.23 -9.29 13.98
CA GLY A 552 11.95 -8.58 15.04
C GLY A 552 13.02 -9.34 15.83
N LEU A 553 13.17 -10.66 15.67
CA LEU A 553 14.09 -11.42 16.51
C LEU A 553 15.08 -12.24 15.68
N SER A 554 16.25 -11.65 15.44
CA SER A 554 17.46 -12.42 15.18
C SER A 554 18.50 -12.07 16.26
N PRO A 555 19.05 -13.06 17.00
CA PRO A 555 20.10 -12.84 18.00
C PRO A 555 21.32 -12.08 17.46
N GLU A 556 21.54 -12.14 16.15
CA GLU A 556 22.62 -11.48 15.42
C GLU A 556 22.45 -9.94 15.39
N VAL A 557 21.22 -9.43 15.49
CA VAL A 557 20.92 -7.98 15.55
C VAL A 557 21.54 -7.36 16.80
N LEU A 558 21.55 -8.11 17.91
CA LEU A 558 22.19 -7.71 19.17
C LEU A 558 23.73 -7.80 19.10
N ARG A 559 24.28 -8.38 18.04
CA ARG A 559 25.72 -8.58 17.80
C ARG A 559 26.30 -7.73 16.68
N GLY A 560 25.49 -6.92 15.99
CA GLY A 560 25.96 -5.90 15.04
C GLY A 560 26.54 -6.44 13.72
N GLN A 561 26.13 -7.62 13.25
CA GLN A 561 26.56 -8.13 11.94
C GLN A 561 25.83 -7.45 10.76
N ASN A 562 26.53 -7.28 9.63
CA ASN A 562 26.01 -6.62 8.42
C ASN A 562 25.07 -7.53 7.62
N TYR A 563 23.81 -7.65 8.05
CA TYR A 563 22.74 -8.26 7.24
C TYR A 563 22.25 -7.28 6.17
N THR A 564 21.94 -7.78 4.97
CA THR A 564 21.46 -6.98 3.83
C THR A 564 20.12 -7.50 3.30
N LYS A 565 19.37 -6.66 2.57
CA LYS A 565 18.14 -7.08 1.87
C LYS A 565 18.37 -8.30 0.96
N ALA A 566 19.57 -8.42 0.39
CA ALA A 566 19.98 -9.55 -0.44
C ALA A 566 20.10 -10.89 0.33
N ALA A 567 20.28 -10.86 1.65
CA ALA A 567 20.25 -12.07 2.49
C ALA A 567 18.81 -12.59 2.69
N ASP A 568 17.82 -11.70 2.82
CA ASP A 568 16.42 -12.11 2.82
C ASP A 568 16.03 -12.73 1.47
N VAL A 569 16.52 -12.16 0.35
CA VAL A 569 16.29 -12.72 -1.00
C VAL A 569 16.88 -14.12 -1.15
N TYR A 570 18.07 -14.37 -0.59
CA TYR A 570 18.65 -15.72 -0.55
C TYR A 570 17.72 -16.69 0.22
N SER A 571 17.22 -16.24 1.37
CA SER A 571 16.30 -17.04 2.18
C SER A 571 14.98 -17.30 1.48
N PHE A 572 14.48 -16.32 0.71
CA PHE A 572 13.33 -16.49 -0.17
C PHE A 572 13.57 -17.55 -1.26
N GLY A 573 14.78 -17.61 -1.84
CA GLY A 573 15.15 -18.69 -2.78
C GLY A 573 15.05 -20.08 -2.16
N ILE A 574 15.35 -20.24 -0.87
CA ILE A 574 15.13 -21.50 -0.12
C ILE A 574 13.64 -21.75 0.10
N ILE A 575 12.85 -20.72 0.42
CA ILE A 575 11.38 -20.85 0.55
C ILE A 575 10.75 -21.29 -0.77
N MET A 576 11.19 -20.73 -1.91
CA MET A 576 10.72 -21.18 -3.24
C MET A 576 11.00 -22.67 -3.45
N TYR A 577 12.21 -23.14 -3.11
CA TYR A 577 12.55 -24.55 -3.16
C TYR A 577 11.58 -25.41 -2.33
N GLU A 578 11.28 -25.01 -1.09
CA GLU A 578 10.37 -25.76 -0.23
C GLU A 578 8.92 -25.77 -0.74
N ILE A 579 8.41 -24.65 -1.26
CA ILE A 579 7.07 -24.56 -1.85
C ILE A 579 6.96 -25.48 -3.07
N ILE A 580 8.00 -25.51 -3.91
CA ILE A 580 7.98 -26.26 -5.17
C ILE A 580 8.16 -27.75 -4.93
N SER A 581 9.12 -28.14 -4.09
CA SER A 581 9.47 -29.54 -3.82
C SER A 581 8.57 -30.20 -2.77
N GLY A 582 7.98 -29.41 -1.88
CA GLY A 582 7.29 -29.91 -0.69
C GLY A 582 8.25 -30.42 0.39
N LEU A 583 9.57 -30.31 0.22
CA LEU A 583 10.58 -30.88 1.11
C LEU A 583 11.35 -29.80 1.86
N PRO A 584 11.70 -30.00 3.15
CA PRO A 584 12.63 -29.13 3.84
C PRO A 584 14.02 -29.18 3.19
N PRO A 585 14.78 -28.07 3.16
CA PRO A 585 16.12 -28.07 2.60
C PRO A 585 17.04 -28.97 3.42
N TYR A 586 17.84 -29.79 2.73
CA TYR A 586 18.85 -30.67 3.33
C TYR A 586 18.31 -31.63 4.42
N TYR A 587 17.06 -32.08 4.27
CA TYR A 587 16.39 -32.96 5.24
C TYR A 587 17.13 -34.26 5.56
N ASP A 588 17.96 -34.73 4.64
CA ASP A 588 18.75 -35.95 4.74
C ASP A 588 20.12 -35.75 5.42
N SER A 589 20.46 -34.52 5.81
CA SER A 589 21.79 -34.14 6.31
C SER A 589 21.75 -33.52 7.70
N GLY A 590 22.79 -33.74 8.51
CA GLY A 590 22.97 -33.02 9.79
C GLY A 590 23.20 -31.54 9.55
N HIS A 591 22.54 -30.68 10.35
CA HIS A 591 22.71 -29.22 10.24
C HIS A 591 23.94 -28.75 11.05
N ASP A 592 25.12 -29.16 10.61
CA ASP A 592 26.40 -28.94 11.29
C ASP A 592 27.33 -27.97 10.53
N LYS A 593 28.56 -27.79 11.01
CA LYS A 593 29.58 -26.96 10.34
C LYS A 593 29.93 -27.49 8.95
N ASN A 594 29.88 -28.81 8.73
CA ASN A 594 30.22 -29.42 7.45
C ASN A 594 29.20 -29.06 6.38
N LEU A 595 27.91 -29.10 6.71
CA LEU A 595 26.86 -28.64 5.82
C LEU A 595 27.04 -27.15 5.48
N ALA A 596 27.33 -26.31 6.48
CA ALA A 596 27.61 -24.88 6.24
C ALA A 596 28.79 -24.66 5.27
N ILE A 597 29.89 -25.41 5.43
CA ILE A 597 31.05 -25.37 4.52
C ILE A 597 30.65 -25.79 3.10
N LYS A 598 29.86 -26.87 2.95
CA LYS A 598 29.38 -27.33 1.64
C LYS A 598 28.53 -26.26 0.95
N ILE A 599 27.64 -25.59 1.68
CA ILE A 599 26.80 -24.50 1.16
C ILE A 599 27.68 -23.32 0.67
N CYS A 600 28.67 -22.90 1.47
CA CYS A 600 29.63 -21.87 1.06
C CYS A 600 30.41 -22.28 -0.20
N LYS A 601 30.75 -23.57 -0.34
CA LYS A 601 31.44 -24.09 -1.53
C LYS A 601 30.55 -24.23 -2.77
N GLY A 602 29.25 -23.95 -2.66
CA GLY A 602 28.33 -23.95 -3.79
C GLY A 602 27.21 -25.00 -3.70
N LEU A 603 27.14 -25.82 -2.64
CA LEU A 603 26.01 -26.74 -2.47
C LEU A 603 24.70 -25.95 -2.40
N ARG A 604 23.68 -26.44 -3.12
CA ARG A 604 22.31 -25.94 -3.11
C ARG A 604 21.33 -27.11 -3.03
N PRO A 605 20.08 -26.88 -2.59
CA PRO A 605 19.05 -27.93 -2.57
C PRO A 605 18.76 -28.44 -3.99
N ARG A 606 18.27 -29.67 -4.12
CA ARG A 606 17.97 -30.30 -5.42
C ARG A 606 16.52 -30.73 -5.49
N PHE A 607 15.90 -30.50 -6.64
CA PHE A 607 14.55 -30.99 -6.92
C PHE A 607 14.56 -32.47 -7.29
N ASN A 608 13.59 -33.22 -6.75
CA ASN A 608 13.27 -34.60 -7.13
C ASN A 608 12.11 -34.69 -8.15
N ILE A 609 11.65 -33.55 -8.64
CA ILE A 609 10.61 -33.39 -9.65
C ILE A 609 11.16 -32.54 -10.80
N LYS A 610 10.58 -32.66 -12.00
CA LYS A 610 10.83 -31.71 -13.08
C LYS A 610 10.19 -30.37 -12.70
N VAL A 611 10.99 -29.31 -12.76
CA VAL A 611 10.58 -27.93 -12.50
C VAL A 611 10.77 -27.12 -13.79
N PRO A 612 9.84 -26.21 -14.14
CA PRO A 612 10.02 -25.28 -15.25
C PRO A 612 11.36 -24.52 -15.15
N GLN A 613 12.09 -24.46 -16.25
CA GLN A 613 13.42 -23.85 -16.31
C GLN A 613 13.39 -22.37 -15.89
N LEU A 614 12.33 -21.64 -16.23
CA LEU A 614 12.15 -20.24 -15.81
C LEU A 614 12.08 -20.10 -14.27
N ILE A 615 11.46 -21.05 -13.60
CA ILE A 615 11.37 -21.08 -12.13
C ILE A 615 12.73 -21.46 -11.52
N VAL A 616 13.41 -22.47 -12.07
CA VAL A 616 14.77 -22.84 -11.65
C VAL A 616 15.73 -21.65 -11.78
N TYR A 617 15.67 -20.93 -12.90
CA TYR A 617 16.50 -19.77 -13.16
C TYR A 617 16.26 -18.64 -12.13
N LEU A 618 15.00 -18.36 -11.77
CA LEU A 618 14.68 -17.37 -10.74
C LEU A 618 15.25 -17.77 -9.38
N ILE A 619 15.14 -19.05 -8.99
CA ILE A 619 15.72 -19.57 -7.75
C ILE A 619 17.24 -19.45 -7.76
N LYS A 620 17.89 -19.79 -8.88
CA LYS A 620 19.35 -19.65 -9.04
C LYS A 620 19.82 -18.22 -8.82
N ARG A 621 19.11 -17.25 -9.40
CA ARG A 621 19.38 -15.82 -9.18
C ARG A 621 19.23 -15.43 -7.72
N CYS A 622 18.22 -15.94 -7.01
CA CYS A 622 18.06 -15.67 -5.58
C CYS A 622 19.17 -16.31 -4.72
N LEU A 623 19.66 -17.49 -5.10
CA LEU A 623 20.67 -18.27 -4.39
C LEU A 623 22.11 -18.02 -4.85
N ASP A 624 22.34 -16.98 -5.67
CA ASP A 624 23.69 -16.61 -6.16
C ASP A 624 24.61 -16.28 -4.97
N ALA A 625 25.81 -16.86 -4.96
CA ALA A 625 26.84 -16.58 -3.97
C ALA A 625 27.18 -15.08 -3.89
N ASN A 626 27.24 -14.38 -5.03
CA ASN A 626 27.43 -12.93 -5.05
C ASN A 626 26.09 -12.23 -4.78
N SER A 627 26.02 -11.51 -3.65
CA SER A 627 24.81 -10.79 -3.25
C SER A 627 24.37 -9.71 -4.23
N LEU A 628 25.28 -9.16 -5.04
CA LEU A 628 24.96 -8.12 -6.04
C LEU A 628 24.24 -8.68 -7.27
N ASN A 629 24.35 -9.98 -7.54
CA ASN A 629 23.66 -10.64 -8.66
C ASN A 629 22.22 -11.01 -8.31
N ARG A 630 21.87 -10.98 -7.02
CA ARG A 630 20.53 -11.33 -6.54
C ARG A 630 19.52 -10.23 -6.94
N PRO A 631 18.33 -10.60 -7.45
CA PRO A 631 17.29 -9.63 -7.75
C PRO A 631 16.83 -8.93 -6.47
N ILE A 632 16.33 -7.69 -6.60
CA ILE A 632 15.60 -7.05 -5.52
C ILE A 632 14.19 -7.66 -5.42
N ALA A 633 13.55 -7.61 -4.24
CA ALA A 633 12.22 -8.20 -4.03
C ALA A 633 11.16 -7.71 -5.02
N ARG A 634 11.21 -6.44 -5.44
CA ARG A 634 10.32 -5.88 -6.47
C ARG A 634 10.44 -6.59 -7.82
N GLU A 635 11.65 -6.87 -8.28
CA GLU A 635 11.87 -7.59 -9.55
C GLU A 635 11.27 -9.00 -9.52
N ILE A 636 11.39 -9.68 -8.37
CA ILE A 636 10.83 -11.01 -8.17
C ILE A 636 9.30 -10.93 -8.18
N LYS A 637 8.71 -9.96 -7.47
CA LYS A 637 7.26 -9.74 -7.42
C LYS A 637 6.70 -9.48 -8.80
N ASP A 638 7.33 -8.61 -9.58
CA ASP A 638 6.90 -8.28 -10.94
C ASP A 638 6.95 -9.52 -11.84
N THR A 639 8.00 -10.33 -11.73
CA THR A 639 8.14 -11.61 -12.46
C THR A 639 7.01 -12.59 -12.09
N LEU A 640 6.75 -12.77 -10.79
CA LEU A 640 5.70 -13.68 -10.30
C LEU A 640 4.29 -13.18 -10.63
N HIS A 641 4.05 -11.87 -10.58
CA HIS A 641 2.80 -11.25 -11.01
C HIS A 641 2.54 -11.49 -12.50
N GLU A 642 3.58 -11.39 -13.31
CA GLU A 642 3.49 -11.73 -14.72
C GLU A 642 3.09 -13.20 -14.89
N TRP A 643 3.73 -14.12 -14.18
CA TRP A 643 3.40 -15.55 -14.23
C TRP A 643 1.97 -15.86 -13.73
N GLN A 644 1.51 -15.24 -12.65
CA GLN A 644 0.10 -15.35 -12.21
C GLN A 644 -0.87 -14.87 -13.29
N SER A 645 -0.58 -13.70 -13.87
CA SER A 645 -1.38 -13.13 -14.97
C SER A 645 -1.37 -14.05 -16.20
N GLN A 646 -0.25 -14.73 -16.44
CA GLN A 646 -0.11 -15.74 -17.48
C GLN A 646 -0.92 -17.00 -17.14
N LEU A 647 -1.15 -17.40 -15.90
CA LEU A 647 -1.89 -18.62 -15.57
C LEU A 647 -3.40 -18.37 -15.44
N ALA A 648 -3.79 -17.18 -15.01
CA ALA A 648 -5.17 -16.73 -15.00
C ALA A 648 -5.76 -16.69 -16.43
N LYS A 649 -6.95 -17.29 -16.62
CA LYS A 649 -7.67 -17.38 -17.92
C LYS A 649 -8.12 -16.03 -18.51
N LEU A 650 -7.70 -14.90 -17.96
CA LEU A 650 -8.27 -13.58 -18.21
C LEU A 650 -7.65 -12.81 -19.39
N HIS A 651 -6.45 -13.16 -19.87
CA HIS A 651 -5.82 -12.44 -21.00
C HIS A 651 -5.22 -13.38 -22.06
N LYS A 652 -5.86 -13.41 -23.24
CA LYS A 652 -5.53 -14.31 -24.36
C LYS A 652 -4.43 -13.83 -25.31
N TRP A 653 -3.80 -12.67 -25.08
CA TRP A 653 -2.97 -12.02 -26.11
C TRP A 653 -1.72 -11.34 -25.52
N ARG A 654 -0.59 -12.07 -25.49
CA ARG A 654 0.80 -11.58 -25.29
C ARG A 654 1.76 -12.76 -25.59
N TYR A 655 2.93 -12.52 -26.17
CA TYR A 655 3.80 -13.58 -26.70
C TYR A 655 4.63 -14.32 -25.62
N GLY A 656 4.87 -13.72 -24.45
CA GLY A 656 5.49 -14.41 -23.29
C GLY A 656 4.60 -15.49 -22.65
N LEU A 657 3.31 -15.57 -23.02
CA LEU A 657 2.30 -16.46 -22.43
C LEU A 657 2.47 -17.96 -22.75
N ALA A 658 3.31 -18.35 -23.71
CA ALA A 658 3.41 -19.73 -24.16
C ALA A 658 4.49 -20.55 -23.41
N GLU A 659 5.62 -19.92 -23.07
CA GLU A 659 6.82 -20.66 -22.64
C GLU A 659 6.68 -21.27 -21.24
N LEU A 660 6.32 -20.46 -20.23
CA LEU A 660 6.14 -20.98 -18.87
C LEU A 660 5.01 -22.03 -18.83
N ARG A 661 3.90 -21.77 -19.54
CA ARG A 661 2.79 -22.73 -19.63
C ARG A 661 3.23 -24.04 -20.29
N ALA A 662 4.01 -23.99 -21.37
CA ALA A 662 4.54 -25.17 -22.05
C ALA A 662 5.47 -25.96 -21.11
N GLN A 663 6.39 -25.28 -20.41
CA GLN A 663 7.29 -25.90 -19.44
C GLN A 663 6.52 -26.52 -18.25
N ILE A 664 5.44 -25.88 -17.78
CA ILE A 664 4.56 -26.43 -16.75
C ILE A 664 3.84 -27.68 -17.25
N GLN A 665 3.32 -27.66 -18.48
CA GLN A 665 2.67 -28.83 -19.09
C GLN A 665 3.65 -30.01 -19.22
N GLU A 666 4.86 -29.75 -19.71
CA GLU A 666 5.93 -30.75 -19.81
C GLU A 666 6.29 -31.32 -18.43
N ALA A 667 6.52 -30.45 -17.44
CA ALA A 667 6.82 -30.85 -16.07
C ALA A 667 5.70 -31.72 -15.48
N ASN A 668 4.43 -31.36 -15.69
CA ASN A 668 3.28 -32.16 -15.23
C ASN A 668 3.25 -33.56 -15.89
N ILE A 669 3.53 -33.66 -17.19
CA ILE A 669 3.57 -34.96 -17.89
C ILE A 669 4.69 -35.84 -17.32
N ILE A 670 5.89 -35.30 -17.14
CA ILE A 670 7.05 -36.04 -16.62
C ILE A 670 6.83 -36.47 -15.16
N ASN A 671 6.32 -35.57 -14.33
CA ASN A 671 6.11 -35.85 -12.91
C ASN A 671 4.99 -36.88 -12.70
N ASN A 672 3.90 -36.80 -13.48
CA ASN A 672 2.80 -37.77 -13.41
C ASN A 672 3.20 -39.14 -13.97
N SER A 673 3.97 -39.20 -15.05
CA SER A 673 4.44 -40.48 -15.60
C SER A 673 5.41 -41.22 -14.68
N SER A 674 6.24 -40.49 -13.93
CA SER A 674 7.16 -41.06 -12.93
C SER A 674 6.44 -41.65 -11.72
N SER A 675 5.20 -41.23 -11.44
CA SER A 675 4.39 -41.74 -10.32
C SER A 675 3.70 -43.09 -10.60
N ASN A 676 3.59 -43.52 -11.87
CA ASN A 676 2.86 -44.73 -12.26
C ASN A 676 3.66 -46.05 -12.14
N ASN A 677 4.94 -46.01 -11.79
CA ASN A 677 5.81 -47.20 -11.66
C ASN A 677 6.05 -47.66 -10.21
N SER A 678 5.25 -47.18 -9.26
CA SER A 678 5.20 -47.71 -7.89
C SER A 678 3.76 -47.65 -7.38
N THR A 679 3.37 -48.69 -6.63
CA THR A 679 2.02 -49.02 -6.11
C THR A 679 1.18 -47.84 -5.57
N PRO A 680 -0.16 -47.97 -5.54
CA PRO A 680 -1.06 -46.85 -5.34
C PRO A 680 -1.04 -46.31 -3.90
N SER A 681 -0.99 -44.98 -3.79
CA SER A 681 -1.39 -44.19 -2.62
C SER A 681 -0.65 -44.46 -1.30
N SER A 682 0.52 -43.82 -1.16
CA SER A 682 0.90 -43.15 0.10
C SER A 682 1.87 -42.01 -0.16
N SER A 683 1.33 -40.78 -0.22
CA SER A 683 1.93 -39.53 0.29
C SER A 683 3.43 -39.30 0.04
N LEU A 684 3.78 -38.52 -1.00
CA LEU A 684 5.11 -37.88 -1.03
C LEU A 684 5.25 -36.87 0.14
N GLY A 685 4.11 -36.34 0.62
CA GLY A 685 4.02 -35.51 1.82
C GLY A 685 4.20 -36.21 3.18
N SER A 686 4.43 -37.52 3.28
CA SER A 686 4.53 -38.18 4.62
C SER A 686 5.65 -39.20 4.85
N SER A 687 6.74 -39.26 4.05
CA SER A 687 7.88 -40.10 4.49
C SER A 687 9.29 -39.68 4.03
N TYR A 688 9.58 -38.39 3.90
CA TYR A 688 11.00 -38.00 3.94
C TYR A 688 11.54 -38.25 5.35
N LYS A 689 12.60 -39.05 5.47
CA LYS A 689 13.25 -39.30 6.76
C LYS A 689 14.21 -38.15 7.03
N THR A 690 13.92 -37.38 8.07
CA THR A 690 14.83 -36.33 8.52
C THR A 690 16.05 -36.96 9.19
N HIS A 691 17.23 -36.40 8.93
CA HIS A 691 18.43 -36.72 9.68
C HIS A 691 18.23 -36.33 11.15
N SER A 692 18.69 -37.17 12.08
CA SER A 692 18.47 -36.95 13.53
C SER A 692 19.08 -35.63 14.05
N GLU A 693 20.07 -35.10 13.35
CA GLU A 693 20.76 -33.83 13.65
C GLU A 693 20.27 -32.64 12.79
N ALA A 694 19.23 -32.84 11.96
CA ALA A 694 18.59 -31.75 11.23
C ALA A 694 17.72 -30.92 12.19
N VAL A 695 17.87 -29.60 12.15
CA VAL A 695 17.15 -28.67 13.04
C VAL A 695 16.53 -27.55 12.23
N TYR A 696 15.20 -27.46 12.28
CA TYR A 696 14.35 -26.52 11.51
C TYR A 696 13.72 -25.42 12.37
N THR A 697 14.10 -25.32 13.65
CA THR A 697 13.71 -24.24 14.54
C THR A 697 14.82 -23.19 14.62
N SER A 698 14.48 -21.90 14.64
CA SER A 698 15.45 -20.80 14.76
C SER A 698 16.42 -21.01 15.93
N ARG A 699 17.72 -20.95 15.63
CA ARG A 699 18.82 -21.07 16.61
C ARG A 699 20.02 -20.26 16.15
N LEU A 700 20.82 -19.79 17.10
CA LEU A 700 22.09 -19.15 16.80
C LEU A 700 23.10 -20.17 16.27
N LEU A 701 23.71 -19.89 15.11
CA LEU A 701 24.80 -20.69 14.54
C LEU A 701 26.10 -19.92 14.72
N ASN A 702 27.04 -20.46 15.50
CA ASN A 702 28.35 -19.84 15.71
C ASN A 702 29.45 -20.68 15.04
N PHE A 703 29.58 -20.54 13.72
CA PHE A 703 30.63 -21.19 12.95
C PHE A 703 31.74 -20.18 12.61
N ASN A 704 32.87 -20.27 13.29
CA ASN A 704 34.05 -19.47 12.95
C ASN A 704 34.75 -20.03 11.70
N ASN A 705 35.32 -19.13 10.88
CA ASN A 705 36.17 -19.41 9.72
C ASN A 705 35.48 -20.22 8.60
N LEU A 706 34.28 -19.83 8.19
CA LEU A 706 33.65 -20.38 6.97
C LEU A 706 34.35 -19.86 5.71
N PRO A 707 34.45 -20.67 4.64
CA PRO A 707 35.06 -20.23 3.38
C PRO A 707 34.18 -19.18 2.68
N GLU A 708 34.79 -18.38 1.80
CA GLU A 708 34.05 -17.43 0.98
C GLU A 708 32.99 -18.15 0.11
N PRO A 709 31.74 -17.66 0.07
CA PRO A 709 30.70 -18.22 -0.77
C PRO A 709 31.07 -18.16 -2.25
N LYS A 710 30.93 -19.28 -2.96
CA LYS A 710 31.06 -19.35 -4.43
C LYS A 710 29.94 -20.16 -5.07
N ASN A 711 29.68 -19.91 -6.34
CA ASN A 711 28.86 -20.79 -7.17
C ASN A 711 29.75 -21.86 -7.82
N SER A 712 29.14 -22.93 -8.34
CA SER A 712 29.85 -23.84 -9.24
C SER A 712 30.17 -23.16 -10.57
N ASP A 713 31.19 -23.64 -11.29
CA ASP A 713 31.59 -23.03 -12.56
C ASP A 713 30.48 -23.18 -13.63
N ASP A 714 29.72 -24.28 -13.57
CA ASP A 714 28.59 -24.60 -14.45
C ASP A 714 27.24 -24.02 -13.97
N TYR A 715 27.24 -23.15 -12.95
CA TYR A 715 26.02 -22.77 -12.22
C TYR A 715 24.94 -22.13 -13.10
N TYR A 716 25.30 -21.43 -14.17
CA TYR A 716 24.32 -20.86 -15.13
C TYR A 716 24.26 -21.62 -16.46
N GLU A 717 25.05 -22.68 -16.63
CA GLU A 717 25.14 -23.44 -17.88
C GLU A 717 24.03 -24.49 -18.03
N GLN A 718 23.56 -25.06 -16.93
CA GLN A 718 22.47 -26.04 -16.90
C GLN A 718 21.23 -25.48 -16.20
N ASN A 719 20.01 -25.67 -16.71
CA ASN A 719 18.77 -25.20 -16.07
C ASN A 719 17.80 -26.31 -15.64
N ASP A 720 18.26 -27.57 -15.64
CA ASP A 720 17.43 -28.71 -15.24
C ASP A 720 17.20 -28.79 -13.72
N ASN A 721 18.12 -28.23 -12.92
CA ASN A 721 18.03 -28.17 -11.46
C ASN A 721 18.83 -26.96 -10.94
N ILE A 722 18.77 -26.70 -9.62
CA ILE A 722 19.52 -25.59 -8.99
C ILE A 722 21.03 -25.83 -9.08
N ILE A 723 21.47 -27.08 -9.09
CA ILE A 723 22.89 -27.47 -9.21
C ILE A 723 23.04 -28.78 -9.99
N SER A 724 24.13 -28.91 -10.74
CA SER A 724 24.42 -30.09 -11.56
C SER A 724 24.69 -31.33 -10.70
N ALA A 725 24.50 -32.52 -11.28
CA ALA A 725 24.67 -33.78 -10.57
C ALA A 725 26.13 -34.07 -10.26
N GLU A 726 26.98 -33.89 -11.26
CA GLU A 726 28.42 -34.09 -11.17
C GLU A 726 29.04 -33.23 -10.06
N PHE A 727 28.69 -31.93 -10.02
CA PHE A 727 29.19 -31.04 -8.98
C PHE A 727 28.66 -31.42 -7.58
N SER A 728 27.37 -31.74 -7.47
CA SER A 728 26.79 -32.17 -6.19
C SER A 728 27.47 -33.43 -5.63
N GLU A 729 27.81 -34.40 -6.49
CA GLU A 729 28.50 -35.63 -6.09
C GLU A 729 29.95 -35.36 -5.67
N SER A 730 30.66 -34.47 -6.38
CA SER A 730 32.03 -34.07 -6.01
C SER A 730 32.11 -33.50 -4.59
N LEU A 731 31.09 -32.75 -4.15
CA LEU A 731 31.01 -32.18 -2.80
C LEU A 731 30.73 -33.22 -1.70
N GLN A 732 30.24 -34.41 -2.06
CA GLN A 732 30.05 -35.50 -1.10
C GLN A 732 31.37 -36.24 -0.81
N ILE A 733 32.32 -36.23 -1.75
CA ILE A 733 33.54 -37.03 -1.69
C ILE A 733 34.67 -36.32 -0.91
N ASP A 734 34.61 -34.98 -0.75
CA ASP A 734 35.81 -34.17 -0.48
C ASP A 734 35.76 -33.29 0.79
N ILE A 735 35.73 -33.91 1.99
CA ILE A 735 35.79 -33.20 3.29
C ILE A 735 37.06 -33.53 4.08
N SER A 736 37.69 -34.69 3.88
CA SER A 736 38.89 -35.10 4.62
C SER A 736 40.18 -34.39 4.21
N GLN A 737 40.16 -33.57 3.14
CA GLN A 737 41.34 -32.84 2.64
C GLN A 737 41.38 -31.36 3.06
N LEU A 738 40.35 -30.85 3.75
CA LEU A 738 40.34 -29.47 4.22
C LEU A 738 40.99 -29.40 5.60
N ASN A 739 42.28 -29.08 5.62
CA ASN A 739 42.96 -28.62 6.84
C ASN A 739 42.28 -27.34 7.35
N ILE A 740 41.35 -27.49 8.27
CA ILE A 740 40.78 -26.39 9.06
C ILE A 740 41.40 -26.51 10.45
N ASN A 741 42.49 -25.79 10.69
CA ASN A 741 42.98 -25.49 12.03
C ASN A 741 42.13 -24.37 12.66
#